data_AF-A0A814ABE5-F1
#
_entry.id   AF-A0A814ABE5-F1
#
_cell.length_a   1.000
_cell.length_b   1.000
_cell.length_c   1.000
_cell.angle_alpha   90.00
_cell.angle_beta   90.00
_cell.angle_gamma   90.00
#
_symmetry.space_group_name_H-M   'P 1'
#
loop_
_entity.id
_entity.type
_entity.pdbx_description
1 polymer ?
#
loop_
_entity_poly.entity_id
_entity_poly.type
_entity_poly.pdbx_seq_one_letter_code
_entity_poly.pdbx_strand_id
1 'polypeptide(L)'
;MISQSNDTVLNCNVNLNHCDHPLSSQKISPSDLSSDALFTFGAEYPADLDYRVELSRRIASTFEDADQIIVFDDIAIQILGSDSSCFANLRGYDRSLLPTLWLSTGFRSGGRILVYAPPNPVELGLYLKMKGVIEKYLQREVHIEILYENSSGCLYELIRLFQDNPQRYTILCEEFAQRCPKEFYPEYHIYMLKRHFVTITKNTRRSFVFPYHMTEWHQLQLENYSDRLLLPDIPKNDKAEHHFLLKSNGFTALPQMIAVSVDGTLIEDYDGYIENVKQLDPAHTKNTSKNIKIFARAIIQAIDNLYSKHRVTSFVKLDSSGAGESTMISQSNDTVLNCNVNLNHCDHPLSSQKISPSDLSSDALFNFGAEYPADLDYRVELSRRIALTFEDADQIIVFDDIAIQILGSDSSCFANLRGYDRSLLPTLWLSTGFRSGGRILVYAPPNPVELGLYLKMKVVIEKYLQREVHIEILYENSSGCLYELIRLFQDNPQRYTILCEEFAQRCPKEFYPEYHIYMLKRHFETITKNTRRSFVFPYHMTEWHQLQLENYSDRLLLPDIPKNDKAEHHFLLKSNGFTALPQMIAVSVDGTLIEDYDGYIENVEQLDPAKTKNTSKNIEIFARAIIQAIDNLYSKHRVTSFVKLDSSGAGGWSSMAPNDHPIMYDFNKAQKERVSYLQKHIEQTLEGELTLPEMAVVEEFIEPQKRSGDIDADYTVCGFVLEGKFFPTSISLCGTIGGMYIEQWTSSFPVDIKDSSVYWKQMFQTYSDMVALEATKLGYKNGIYAGDLFVMKDNQHKQRDWNIRRGGRSSPESLTIFGIPNYETRVTLQMSDFGLDGTMDNIELFRIYTKICERLSQDYGMYILSSAYGYCGKDNDKGDILKFNILVHPKFLTYIDQHGQSHMLPKNKDRAKVFELVRDTVMKILQKTHA
;
A
#
# COMPACT_ATOMS: atom_id res chain seq x y z
N MET A 1 52.65 -6.00 -47.93
CA MET A 1 51.99 -6.54 -49.13
C MET A 1 50.95 -7.56 -48.68
N ILE A 2 49.79 -7.62 -49.34
CA ILE A 2 48.90 -8.81 -49.46
C ILE A 2 48.50 -9.45 -48.10
N SER A 3 47.35 -9.11 -47.48
CA SER A 3 45.98 -9.64 -47.74
C SER A 3 45.92 -11.19 -47.74
N GLN A 4 45.00 -11.92 -47.10
CA GLN A 4 43.59 -11.74 -46.68
C GLN A 4 43.32 -12.85 -45.61
N SER A 5 42.17 -13.06 -44.96
CA SER A 5 40.80 -12.50 -44.96
C SER A 5 40.08 -12.88 -43.64
N ASN A 6 39.03 -12.12 -43.28
CA ASN A 6 37.72 -12.47 -42.66
C ASN A 6 37.57 -13.78 -41.84
N ASP A 7 36.81 -13.85 -40.74
CA ASP A 7 35.48 -13.26 -40.52
C ASP A 7 35.31 -12.46 -39.20
N THR A 8 34.32 -11.55 -39.19
CA THR A 8 34.01 -10.68 -38.05
C THR A 8 32.54 -10.75 -37.66
N VAL A 9 32.26 -11.23 -36.44
CA VAL A 9 30.92 -11.11 -35.82
C VAL A 9 30.78 -9.71 -35.20
N LEU A 10 29.76 -8.96 -35.61
CA LEU A 10 29.49 -7.60 -35.10
C LEU A 10 28.70 -7.65 -33.77
N ASN A 11 29.42 -7.79 -32.66
CA ASN A 11 28.90 -7.43 -31.33
C ASN A 11 29.02 -5.92 -31.11
N CYS A 12 27.89 -5.21 -31.03
CA CYS A 12 27.85 -3.80 -30.64
C CYS A 12 27.49 -3.65 -29.15
N ASN A 13 28.45 -3.94 -28.27
CA ASN A 13 28.40 -3.46 -26.89
C ASN A 13 28.57 -1.94 -26.88
N VAL A 14 27.58 -1.18 -26.42
CA VAL A 14 27.72 0.26 -26.14
C VAL A 14 28.09 0.44 -24.68
N ASN A 15 29.39 0.68 -24.43
CA ASN A 15 29.86 1.13 -23.12
C ASN A 15 29.38 2.56 -22.86
N LEU A 16 28.71 2.80 -21.72
CA LEU A 16 28.45 4.13 -21.18
C LEU A 16 29.10 4.25 -19.80
N ASN A 17 30.29 4.87 -19.77
CA ASN A 17 30.97 5.29 -18.55
C ASN A 17 31.66 6.63 -18.80
N HIS A 18 31.56 7.54 -17.83
CA HIS A 18 32.08 8.92 -17.79
C HIS A 18 31.64 9.90 -18.90
N CYS A 19 30.76 10.84 -18.52
CA CYS A 19 30.72 12.21 -19.07
C CYS A 19 30.28 13.20 -17.98
N ASP A 20 31.22 13.65 -17.14
CA ASP A 20 30.99 14.78 -16.23
C ASP A 20 31.05 16.11 -16.99
N HIS A 21 29.93 16.55 -17.56
CA HIS A 21 29.56 17.96 -17.80
C HIS A 21 28.14 18.04 -18.40
N PRO A 22 27.36 19.10 -18.13
CA PRO A 22 26.01 19.25 -18.64
C PRO A 22 26.02 19.70 -20.12
N LEU A 23 26.23 18.75 -21.03
CA LEU A 23 25.81 18.93 -22.42
C LEU A 23 24.28 19.07 -22.45
N SER A 24 23.81 20.11 -23.14
CA SER A 24 22.39 20.27 -23.45
C SER A 24 21.89 19.05 -24.21
N SER A 25 21.01 18.25 -23.60
CA SER A 25 20.41 17.11 -24.27
C SER A 25 19.59 17.61 -25.46
N GLN A 26 20.05 17.28 -26.67
CA GLN A 26 19.18 17.33 -27.83
C GLN A 26 18.07 16.30 -27.57
N LYS A 27 16.85 16.79 -27.28
CA LYS A 27 15.65 15.96 -27.34
C LYS A 27 15.63 15.33 -28.74
N ILE A 28 15.87 14.03 -28.83
CA ILE A 28 15.66 13.28 -30.07
C ILE A 28 14.16 13.33 -30.31
N SER A 29 13.73 13.94 -31.41
CA SER A 29 12.31 14.05 -31.73
C SER A 29 11.79 12.67 -32.13
N PRO A 30 10.67 12.17 -31.56
CA PRO A 30 10.10 10.88 -31.97
C PRO A 30 9.75 10.79 -33.47
N SER A 31 9.55 11.94 -34.14
CA SER A 31 9.40 12.03 -35.61
C SER A 31 10.58 11.44 -36.39
N ASP A 32 11.77 11.45 -35.79
CA ASP A 32 13.03 11.14 -36.47
C ASP A 32 13.45 9.68 -36.23
N LEU A 33 12.66 8.94 -35.43
CA LEU A 33 12.89 7.54 -35.07
C LEU A 33 12.35 6.58 -36.14
N SER A 34 13.08 5.49 -36.41
CA SER A 34 12.53 4.33 -37.11
C SER A 34 11.38 3.71 -36.32
N SER A 35 10.57 2.83 -36.93
CA SER A 35 9.49 2.15 -36.22
C SER A 35 9.99 1.34 -35.02
N ASP A 36 11.14 0.68 -35.14
CA ASP A 36 11.75 -0.11 -34.06
C ASP A 36 12.25 0.79 -32.92
N ALA A 37 12.87 1.94 -33.26
CA ALA A 37 13.35 2.90 -32.27
C ALA A 37 12.18 3.63 -31.57
N LEU A 38 11.09 3.91 -32.29
CA LEU A 38 9.87 4.45 -31.70
C LEU A 38 9.16 3.42 -30.80
N PHE A 39 9.20 2.13 -31.16
CA PHE A 39 8.71 1.05 -30.30
C PHE A 39 9.49 0.97 -28.99
N THR A 40 10.83 0.99 -29.04
CA THR A 40 11.67 1.00 -27.82
C THR A 40 11.38 2.25 -26.96
N PHE A 41 11.33 3.44 -27.57
CA PHE A 41 10.97 4.67 -26.87
C PHE A 41 9.56 4.61 -26.25
N GLY A 42 8.61 4.00 -26.95
CA GLY A 42 7.25 3.76 -26.47
C GLY A 42 7.12 2.72 -25.36
N ALA A 43 8.04 1.77 -25.28
CA ALA A 43 8.12 0.79 -24.19
C ALA A 43 8.73 1.39 -22.92
N GLU A 44 9.73 2.27 -23.05
CA GLU A 44 10.33 3.02 -21.94
C GLU A 44 9.41 4.17 -21.45
N TYR A 45 8.71 4.84 -22.37
CA TYR A 45 7.93 6.05 -22.09
C TYR A 45 6.47 6.00 -22.63
N PRO A 46 5.65 4.98 -22.29
CA PRO A 46 4.30 4.79 -22.85
C PRO A 46 3.30 5.90 -22.47
N ALA A 47 3.62 6.74 -21.48
CA ALA A 47 2.83 7.90 -21.09
C ALA A 47 3.25 9.21 -21.77
N ASP A 48 4.36 9.24 -22.50
CA ASP A 48 4.90 10.47 -23.08
C ASP A 48 4.02 11.02 -24.22
N LEU A 49 3.95 12.35 -24.30
CA LEU A 49 3.09 13.06 -25.24
C LEU A 49 3.72 13.19 -26.64
N ASP A 50 5.04 13.32 -26.75
CA ASP A 50 5.73 13.32 -28.06
C ASP A 50 5.58 11.92 -28.71
N TYR A 51 5.74 10.85 -27.93
CA TYR A 51 5.46 9.47 -28.37
C TYR A 51 4.02 9.29 -28.85
N ARG A 52 3.03 9.69 -28.05
CA ARG A 52 1.59 9.51 -28.40
C ARG A 52 1.17 10.32 -29.61
N VAL A 53 1.69 11.53 -29.78
CA VAL A 53 1.42 12.37 -30.95
C VAL A 53 2.06 11.77 -32.21
N GLU A 54 3.26 11.21 -32.11
CA GLU A 54 3.91 10.55 -33.24
C GLU A 54 3.24 9.21 -33.60
N LEU A 55 2.88 8.39 -32.62
CA LEU A 55 2.08 7.17 -32.83
C LEU A 55 0.75 7.50 -33.51
N SER A 56 0.08 8.57 -33.09
CA SER A 56 -1.16 9.07 -33.71
C SER A 56 -0.97 9.49 -35.18
N ARG A 57 0.14 10.16 -35.53
CA ARG A 57 0.49 10.45 -36.94
C ARG A 57 0.70 9.16 -37.74
N ARG A 58 1.41 8.18 -37.17
CA ARG A 58 1.70 6.92 -37.87
C ARG A 58 0.43 6.14 -38.14
N ILE A 59 -0.50 6.06 -37.17
CA ILE A 59 -1.85 5.52 -37.36
C ILE A 59 -2.57 6.22 -38.53
N ALA A 60 -2.60 7.56 -38.56
CA ALA A 60 -3.25 8.30 -39.65
C ALA A 60 -2.62 8.01 -41.03
N SER A 61 -1.30 7.85 -41.11
CA SER A 61 -0.59 7.50 -42.35
C SER A 61 -0.79 6.04 -42.78
N THR A 62 -0.95 5.10 -41.83
CA THR A 62 -1.26 3.69 -42.13
C THR A 62 -2.62 3.55 -42.81
N PHE A 63 -3.61 4.36 -42.40
CA PHE A 63 -4.93 4.40 -43.02
C PHE A 63 -5.02 5.44 -44.15
N GLU A 64 -4.20 5.26 -45.18
CA GLU A 64 -4.19 6.03 -46.46
C GLU A 64 -4.31 7.57 -46.32
N ASP A 65 -3.57 8.16 -45.37
CA ASP A 65 -3.63 9.59 -45.02
C ASP A 65 -5.06 10.08 -44.74
N ALA A 66 -5.79 9.38 -43.87
CA ALA A 66 -7.13 9.76 -43.44
C ALA A 66 -7.14 11.20 -42.88
N ASP A 67 -8.05 12.05 -43.39
CA ASP A 67 -8.15 13.44 -42.92
C ASP A 67 -8.70 13.51 -41.50
N GLN A 68 -9.61 12.62 -41.08
CA GLN A 68 -10.21 12.61 -39.74
C GLN A 68 -10.27 11.19 -39.13
N ILE A 69 -10.36 11.13 -37.80
CA ILE A 69 -10.83 9.95 -37.06
C ILE A 69 -12.29 10.13 -36.62
N ILE A 70 -13.09 9.07 -36.69
CA ILE A 70 -14.45 8.97 -36.12
C ILE A 70 -14.40 7.88 -35.06
N VAL A 71 -14.60 8.23 -33.80
CA VAL A 71 -14.58 7.28 -32.68
C VAL A 71 -16.00 7.09 -32.15
N PHE A 72 -16.37 5.86 -31.80
CA PHE A 72 -17.66 5.58 -31.16
C PHE A 72 -17.49 5.47 -29.64
N ASP A 73 -18.52 5.89 -28.90
CA ASP A 73 -18.64 5.77 -27.45
C ASP A 73 -19.49 4.52 -27.10
N ASP A 74 -19.17 3.37 -27.71
CA ASP A 74 -20.01 2.15 -27.75
C ASP A 74 -19.75 1.14 -26.62
N ILE A 75 -18.76 1.41 -25.75
CA ILE A 75 -18.38 0.59 -24.58
C ILE A 75 -19.59 0.20 -23.72
N ALA A 76 -20.45 1.17 -23.40
CA ALA A 76 -21.61 0.96 -22.54
C ALA A 76 -22.77 0.16 -23.18
N ILE A 77 -22.67 -0.22 -24.46
CA ILE A 77 -23.80 -0.81 -25.22
C ILE A 77 -23.51 -2.25 -25.68
N GLN A 78 -22.28 -2.76 -25.56
CA GLN A 78 -21.93 -4.14 -25.97
C GLN A 78 -22.46 -5.24 -25.05
N ILE A 79 -23.13 -4.89 -23.94
CA ILE A 79 -23.68 -5.86 -22.98
C ILE A 79 -24.89 -6.57 -23.60
N LEU A 80 -24.76 -7.87 -23.85
CA LEU A 80 -25.81 -8.69 -24.44
C LEU A 80 -27.10 -8.70 -23.60
N GLY A 81 -28.23 -8.88 -24.28
CA GLY A 81 -29.56 -8.76 -23.69
C GLY A 81 -29.85 -9.71 -22.51
N SER A 82 -29.09 -10.80 -22.37
CA SER A 82 -29.13 -11.73 -21.22
C SER A 82 -28.84 -11.06 -19.89
N ASP A 83 -27.87 -10.13 -19.85
CA ASP A 83 -27.32 -9.55 -18.63
C ASP A 83 -27.77 -8.09 -18.44
N SER A 84 -28.62 -7.60 -19.35
CA SER A 84 -29.18 -6.24 -19.34
C SER A 84 -29.93 -5.86 -18.05
N SER A 85 -30.40 -6.83 -17.26
CA SER A 85 -30.98 -6.60 -15.93
C SER A 85 -29.94 -6.30 -14.85
N CYS A 86 -28.73 -6.86 -14.97
CA CYS A 86 -27.66 -6.73 -13.98
C CYS A 86 -26.92 -5.40 -14.13
N PHE A 87 -26.79 -4.91 -15.36
CA PHE A 87 -26.05 -3.68 -15.69
C PHE A 87 -26.94 -2.44 -15.87
N ALA A 88 -28.26 -2.54 -15.66
CA ALA A 88 -29.22 -1.44 -15.84
C ALA A 88 -28.90 -0.17 -15.04
N ASN A 89 -28.19 -0.31 -13.90
CA ASN A 89 -27.81 0.78 -13.01
C ASN A 89 -26.42 1.40 -13.34
N LEU A 90 -25.61 0.75 -14.18
CA LEU A 90 -24.22 1.14 -14.49
C LEU A 90 -24.12 2.13 -15.66
N ARG A 91 -24.82 3.28 -15.54
CA ARG A 91 -24.73 4.39 -16.51
C ARG A 91 -23.39 5.14 -16.36
N GLY A 92 -22.44 4.90 -17.27
CA GLY A 92 -21.32 5.83 -17.53
C GLY A 92 -19.91 5.36 -17.14
N TYR A 93 -19.59 4.07 -17.32
CA TYR A 93 -18.19 3.61 -17.30
C TYR A 93 -17.49 3.85 -18.64
N ASP A 94 -16.15 3.98 -18.59
CA ASP A 94 -15.19 4.24 -19.67
C ASP A 94 -15.74 4.80 -20.99
N ARG A 95 -15.52 6.10 -21.19
CA ARG A 95 -15.80 6.78 -22.46
C ARG A 95 -14.58 6.90 -23.37
N SER A 96 -14.83 6.87 -24.67
CA SER A 96 -13.82 7.05 -25.72
C SER A 96 -13.23 8.48 -25.81
N LEU A 97 -13.58 9.40 -24.90
CA LEU A 97 -13.15 10.80 -24.89
C LEU A 97 -11.62 10.96 -24.87
N LEU A 98 -10.95 10.45 -23.83
CA LEU A 98 -9.50 10.65 -23.65
C LEU A 98 -8.64 9.92 -24.70
N PRO A 99 -8.96 8.68 -25.13
CA PRO A 99 -8.31 8.08 -26.29
C PRO A 99 -8.42 8.96 -27.55
N THR A 100 -9.61 9.48 -27.85
CA THR A 100 -9.80 10.32 -29.04
C THR A 100 -8.99 11.62 -28.97
N LEU A 101 -8.79 12.21 -27.77
CA LEU A 101 -8.09 13.48 -27.62
C LEU A 101 -6.64 13.43 -28.15
N TRP A 102 -5.88 12.39 -27.81
CA TRP A 102 -4.52 12.23 -28.33
C TRP A 102 -4.52 11.61 -29.74
N LEU A 103 -5.43 10.67 -30.03
CA LEU A 103 -5.57 10.08 -31.36
C LEU A 103 -5.91 11.12 -32.44
N SER A 104 -6.64 12.19 -32.11
CA SER A 104 -6.98 13.26 -33.05
C SER A 104 -5.78 14.11 -33.48
N THR A 105 -4.64 14.03 -32.78
CA THR A 105 -3.50 14.92 -33.04
C THR A 105 -2.80 14.64 -34.37
N GLY A 106 -2.80 13.38 -34.82
CA GLY A 106 -2.20 12.93 -36.08
C GLY A 106 -3.06 13.18 -37.33
N PHE A 107 -4.37 13.37 -37.17
CA PHE A 107 -5.31 13.54 -38.27
C PHE A 107 -5.45 15.02 -38.66
N ARG A 108 -5.48 15.31 -39.96
CA ARG A 108 -5.40 16.68 -40.50
C ARG A 108 -6.58 17.58 -40.14
N SER A 109 -7.77 17.01 -40.10
CA SER A 109 -9.04 17.61 -39.67
C SER A 109 -9.44 17.17 -38.26
N GLY A 110 -8.54 16.52 -37.52
CA GLY A 110 -8.76 16.11 -36.15
C GLY A 110 -9.73 14.94 -35.99
N GLY A 111 -10.58 14.99 -34.97
CA GLY A 111 -11.44 13.87 -34.58
C GLY A 111 -12.91 14.22 -34.35
N ARG A 112 -13.77 13.22 -34.51
CA ARG A 112 -15.21 13.30 -34.19
C ARG A 112 -15.59 12.14 -33.28
N ILE A 113 -16.21 12.42 -32.15
CA ILE A 113 -16.69 11.40 -31.20
C ILE A 113 -18.20 11.30 -31.36
N LEU A 114 -18.70 10.13 -31.74
CA LEU A 114 -20.13 9.85 -31.76
C LEU A 114 -20.52 9.30 -30.38
N VAL A 115 -21.37 10.02 -29.64
CA VAL A 115 -21.79 9.62 -28.28
C VAL A 115 -23.28 9.27 -28.23
N TYR A 116 -23.62 8.18 -27.53
CA TYR A 116 -25.01 7.79 -27.27
C TYR A 116 -25.64 8.63 -26.14
N ALA A 117 -24.79 9.20 -25.28
CA ALA A 117 -25.15 10.02 -24.13
C ALA A 117 -24.24 11.27 -24.09
N PRO A 118 -24.76 12.48 -23.84
CA PRO A 118 -23.90 13.64 -23.67
C PRO A 118 -22.96 13.44 -22.45
N PRO A 119 -21.70 13.91 -22.52
CA PRO A 119 -20.83 14.03 -21.35
C PRO A 119 -21.47 14.86 -20.25
N ASN A 120 -21.21 14.53 -18.97
CA ASN A 120 -21.69 15.39 -17.90
C ASN A 120 -20.91 16.73 -17.89
N PRO A 121 -21.48 17.85 -17.38
CA PRO A 121 -20.81 19.16 -17.45
C PRO A 121 -19.42 19.24 -16.80
N VAL A 122 -19.14 18.39 -15.80
CA VAL A 122 -17.83 18.34 -15.12
C VAL A 122 -16.81 17.58 -15.98
N GLU A 123 -17.21 16.43 -16.52
CA GLU A 123 -16.45 15.62 -17.48
C GLU A 123 -16.05 16.42 -18.72
N LEU A 124 -16.99 17.15 -19.34
CA LEU A 124 -16.70 18.02 -20.48
C LEU A 124 -15.79 19.21 -20.09
N GLY A 125 -16.00 19.77 -18.90
CA GLY A 125 -15.14 20.83 -18.35
C GLY A 125 -13.71 20.37 -18.02
N LEU A 126 -13.49 19.09 -17.70
CA LEU A 126 -12.16 18.50 -17.54
C LEU A 126 -11.53 18.19 -18.90
N TYR A 127 -12.31 17.61 -19.82
CA TYR A 127 -11.89 17.32 -21.19
C TYR A 127 -11.32 18.56 -21.90
N LEU A 128 -12.02 19.69 -21.82
CA LEU A 128 -11.59 20.94 -22.43
C LEU A 128 -10.32 21.53 -21.79
N LYS A 129 -10.07 21.28 -20.49
CA LYS A 129 -8.80 21.65 -19.84
C LYS A 129 -7.64 20.81 -20.37
N MET A 130 -7.82 19.50 -20.50
CA MET A 130 -6.80 18.59 -21.04
C MET A 130 -6.50 18.91 -22.51
N LYS A 131 -7.54 19.21 -23.30
CA LYS A 131 -7.41 19.72 -24.67
C LYS A 131 -6.54 20.98 -24.72
N GLY A 132 -6.84 21.99 -23.90
CA GLY A 132 -6.05 23.22 -23.82
C GLY A 132 -4.58 23.02 -23.40
N VAL A 133 -4.27 22.00 -22.58
CA VAL A 133 -2.89 21.64 -22.24
C VAL A 133 -2.15 21.04 -23.46
N ILE A 134 -2.79 20.11 -24.18
CA ILE A 134 -2.20 19.48 -25.38
C ILE A 134 -2.04 20.50 -26.51
N GLU A 135 -3.00 21.41 -26.70
CA GLU A 135 -2.92 22.48 -27.71
C GLU A 135 -1.82 23.48 -27.40
N LYS A 136 -1.65 23.86 -26.12
CA LYS A 136 -0.53 24.69 -25.66
C LYS A 136 0.82 24.00 -25.86
N TYR A 137 0.87 22.67 -25.69
CA TYR A 137 2.08 21.87 -25.91
C TYR A 137 2.44 21.81 -27.40
N LEU A 138 1.47 21.46 -28.25
CA LEU A 138 1.63 21.31 -29.70
C LEU A 138 1.72 22.64 -30.46
N GLN A 139 1.47 23.78 -29.79
CA GLN A 139 1.42 25.14 -30.37
C GLN A 139 0.44 25.28 -31.54
N ARG A 140 -0.64 24.48 -31.53
CA ARG A 140 -1.73 24.51 -32.53
C ARG A 140 -3.04 24.04 -31.91
N GLU A 141 -4.14 24.35 -32.59
CA GLU A 141 -5.44 23.76 -32.28
C GLU A 141 -5.47 22.27 -32.67
N VAL A 142 -6.21 21.48 -31.90
CA VAL A 142 -6.59 20.09 -32.20
C VAL A 142 -8.11 20.10 -32.32
N HIS A 143 -8.62 20.19 -33.54
CA HIS A 143 -10.07 20.24 -33.80
C HIS A 143 -10.73 18.92 -33.36
N ILE A 144 -11.68 18.99 -32.44
CA ILE A 144 -12.47 17.83 -32.01
C ILE A 144 -13.92 18.26 -31.85
N GLU A 145 -14.83 17.48 -32.45
CA GLU A 145 -16.27 17.62 -32.26
C GLU A 145 -16.80 16.41 -31.45
N ILE A 146 -17.58 16.65 -30.41
CA ILE A 146 -18.35 15.60 -29.72
C ILE A 146 -19.79 15.71 -30.23
N LEU A 147 -20.31 14.65 -30.83
CA LEU A 147 -21.55 14.67 -31.59
C LEU A 147 -22.59 13.73 -30.95
N TYR A 148 -23.76 14.29 -30.60
CA TYR A 148 -24.88 13.57 -29.99
C TYR A 148 -26.18 13.83 -30.76
N GLU A 149 -26.95 12.78 -31.03
CA GLU A 149 -28.28 12.90 -31.62
C GLU A 149 -29.37 12.83 -30.54
N ASN A 150 -30.24 13.84 -30.48
CA ASN A 150 -31.37 13.81 -29.55
C ASN A 150 -32.52 12.90 -30.05
N SER A 151 -33.55 12.72 -29.22
CA SER A 151 -34.74 11.93 -29.56
C SER A 151 -35.55 12.43 -30.76
N SER A 152 -35.30 13.65 -31.25
CA SER A 152 -35.90 14.21 -32.47
C SER A 152 -35.10 13.93 -33.75
N GLY A 153 -33.94 13.27 -33.66
CA GLY A 153 -33.02 13.10 -34.79
C GLY A 153 -32.15 14.32 -35.09
N CYS A 154 -32.11 15.30 -34.19
CA CYS A 154 -31.27 16.50 -34.33
C CYS A 154 -29.86 16.21 -33.78
N LEU A 155 -28.84 16.38 -34.62
CA LEU A 155 -27.43 16.27 -34.23
C LEU A 155 -26.95 17.57 -33.56
N TYR A 156 -26.36 17.45 -32.38
CA TYR A 156 -25.74 18.54 -31.63
C TYR A 156 -24.23 18.34 -31.56
N GLU A 157 -23.49 19.43 -31.74
CA GLU A 157 -22.05 19.50 -31.47
C GLU A 157 -21.87 20.07 -30.05
N LEU A 158 -21.43 19.18 -29.15
CA LEU A 158 -21.59 19.31 -27.71
C LEU A 158 -20.57 20.24 -27.06
N ILE A 159 -19.35 20.33 -27.60
CA ILE A 159 -18.31 21.23 -27.08
C ILE A 159 -18.77 22.67 -27.27
N ARG A 160 -19.19 23.02 -28.48
CA ARG A 160 -19.73 24.33 -28.79
C ARG A 160 -21.05 24.60 -28.08
N LEU A 161 -21.97 23.62 -27.97
CA LEU A 161 -23.20 23.84 -27.22
C LEU A 161 -22.91 24.20 -25.75
N PHE A 162 -21.93 23.52 -25.14
CA PHE A 162 -21.47 23.81 -23.78
C PHE A 162 -20.79 25.18 -23.65
N GLN A 163 -20.06 25.64 -24.68
CA GLN A 163 -19.38 26.94 -24.70
C GLN A 163 -20.34 28.11 -25.01
N ASP A 164 -21.14 28.00 -26.08
CA ASP A 164 -22.08 29.02 -26.55
C ASP A 164 -23.31 29.14 -25.61
N ASN A 165 -23.78 28.03 -25.02
CA ASN A 165 -24.95 28.00 -24.14
C ASN A 165 -24.93 26.86 -23.10
N PRO A 166 -24.17 27.01 -21.99
CA PRO A 166 -24.11 26.01 -20.92
C PRO A 166 -25.47 25.62 -20.34
N GLN A 167 -26.45 26.53 -20.34
CA GLN A 167 -27.80 26.26 -19.82
C GLN A 167 -28.55 25.29 -20.73
N ARG A 168 -28.52 25.50 -22.06
CA ARG A 168 -29.12 24.56 -23.01
C ARG A 168 -28.36 23.23 -23.03
N TYR A 169 -27.06 23.22 -22.76
CA TYR A 169 -26.29 21.99 -22.56
C TYR A 169 -26.81 21.18 -21.36
N THR A 170 -26.96 21.79 -20.19
CA THR A 170 -27.51 21.10 -18.99
C THR A 170 -28.91 20.56 -19.26
N ILE A 171 -29.79 21.34 -19.90
CA ILE A 171 -31.13 20.88 -20.28
C ILE A 171 -31.06 19.68 -21.25
N LEU A 172 -30.10 19.63 -22.18
CA LEU A 172 -29.91 18.48 -23.08
C LEU A 172 -29.46 17.20 -22.31
N CYS A 173 -28.67 17.36 -21.25
CA CYS A 173 -28.30 16.26 -20.35
C CYS A 173 -29.49 15.79 -19.49
N GLU A 174 -30.35 16.70 -19.04
CA GLU A 174 -31.59 16.38 -18.32
C GLU A 174 -32.62 15.70 -19.23
N GLU A 175 -32.79 16.19 -20.46
CA GLU A 175 -33.57 15.56 -21.54
C GLU A 175 -33.09 14.13 -21.81
N PHE A 176 -31.77 13.91 -21.85
CA PHE A 176 -31.20 12.56 -21.99
C PHE A 176 -31.46 11.68 -20.76
N ALA A 177 -31.23 12.19 -19.54
CA ALA A 177 -31.34 11.40 -18.32
C ALA A 177 -32.73 10.76 -18.13
N GLN A 178 -33.77 11.45 -18.61
CA GLN A 178 -35.18 11.04 -18.59
C GLN A 178 -35.55 9.98 -19.66
N ARG A 179 -34.68 9.66 -20.63
CA ARG A 179 -34.96 8.68 -21.70
C ARG A 179 -35.00 7.25 -21.19
N CYS A 180 -35.75 6.40 -21.88
CA CYS A 180 -35.83 4.98 -21.54
C CYS A 180 -34.56 4.25 -22.01
N PRO A 181 -33.92 3.39 -21.19
CA PRO A 181 -32.74 2.61 -21.62
C PRO A 181 -32.96 1.78 -22.90
N LYS A 182 -34.21 1.39 -23.19
CA LYS A 182 -34.59 0.59 -24.36
C LYS A 182 -34.45 1.31 -25.71
N GLU A 183 -34.11 2.60 -25.72
CA GLU A 183 -33.84 3.37 -26.93
C GLU A 183 -32.41 3.19 -27.46
N PHE A 184 -31.54 2.55 -26.69
CA PHE A 184 -30.12 2.35 -27.01
C PHE A 184 -29.82 0.86 -27.21
N TYR A 185 -29.09 0.58 -28.29
CA TYR A 185 -28.73 -0.76 -28.78
C TYR A 185 -27.40 -0.63 -29.53
N PRO A 186 -26.58 -1.70 -29.67
CA PRO A 186 -25.20 -1.60 -30.19
C PRO A 186 -25.07 -0.85 -31.53
N GLU A 187 -26.09 -0.97 -32.38
CA GLU A 187 -26.19 -0.41 -33.72
C GLU A 187 -26.39 1.12 -33.74
N TYR A 188 -26.59 1.78 -32.59
CA TYR A 188 -26.98 3.20 -32.49
C TYR A 188 -26.01 4.15 -33.21
N HIS A 189 -24.71 4.05 -32.92
CA HIS A 189 -23.67 4.92 -33.51
C HIS A 189 -23.58 4.75 -35.03
N ILE A 190 -23.81 3.54 -35.53
CA ILE A 190 -23.86 3.24 -36.97
C ILE A 190 -25.07 3.92 -37.63
N TYR A 191 -26.27 3.88 -37.04
CA TYR A 191 -27.40 4.61 -37.61
C TYR A 191 -27.24 6.12 -37.51
N MET A 192 -26.63 6.65 -36.44
CA MET A 192 -26.32 8.08 -36.33
C MET A 192 -25.30 8.50 -37.40
N LEU A 193 -24.23 7.72 -37.61
CA LEU A 193 -23.25 7.93 -38.68
C LEU A 193 -23.89 7.87 -40.06
N LYS A 194 -24.74 6.86 -40.34
CA LYS A 194 -25.39 6.68 -41.65
C LYS A 194 -26.43 7.77 -41.94
N ARG A 195 -27.16 8.25 -40.93
CA ARG A 195 -28.16 9.33 -41.06
C ARG A 195 -27.52 10.70 -41.26
N HIS A 196 -26.47 11.01 -40.52
CA HIS A 196 -25.78 12.31 -40.57
C HIS A 196 -24.47 12.28 -41.37
N PHE A 197 -24.29 11.27 -42.23
CA PHE A 197 -23.03 10.96 -42.92
C PHE A 197 -22.40 12.18 -43.61
N VAL A 198 -23.20 12.92 -44.39
CA VAL A 198 -22.76 14.12 -45.14
C VAL A 198 -22.27 15.24 -44.21
N THR A 199 -22.80 15.31 -42.98
CA THR A 199 -22.39 16.27 -41.95
C THR A 199 -21.12 15.80 -41.23
N ILE A 200 -21.10 14.54 -40.76
CA ILE A 200 -19.99 13.95 -39.98
C ILE A 200 -18.70 13.79 -40.82
N THR A 201 -18.84 13.67 -42.13
CA THR A 201 -17.71 13.60 -43.07
C THR A 201 -17.54 14.89 -43.89
N LYS A 202 -18.07 16.02 -43.40
CA LYS A 202 -17.99 17.28 -44.14
C LYS A 202 -16.52 17.76 -44.21
N ASN A 203 -16.12 18.19 -45.41
CA ASN A 203 -14.80 18.73 -45.78
C ASN A 203 -13.62 17.74 -45.73
N THR A 204 -13.85 16.42 -45.58
CA THR A 204 -12.78 15.40 -45.55
C THR A 204 -12.84 14.47 -46.76
N ARG A 205 -11.68 14.02 -47.27
CA ARG A 205 -11.57 13.01 -48.32
C ARG A 205 -11.97 11.64 -47.77
N ARG A 206 -11.33 11.23 -46.68
CA ARG A 206 -11.56 9.96 -45.97
C ARG A 206 -11.52 10.11 -44.46
N SER A 207 -12.24 9.22 -43.78
CA SER A 207 -12.38 9.16 -42.33
C SER A 207 -12.03 7.75 -41.83
N PHE A 208 -11.11 7.61 -40.90
CA PHE A 208 -10.89 6.33 -40.20
C PHE A 208 -11.95 6.15 -39.12
N VAL A 209 -12.66 5.02 -39.09
CA VAL A 209 -13.69 4.71 -38.09
C VAL A 209 -13.12 3.75 -37.05
N PHE A 210 -13.15 4.16 -35.78
CA PHE A 210 -12.60 3.42 -34.65
C PHE A 210 -13.72 3.11 -33.63
N PRO A 211 -14.46 2.00 -33.80
CA PRO A 211 -15.38 1.49 -32.78
C PRO A 211 -14.59 0.87 -31.62
N TYR A 212 -15.22 0.68 -30.47
CA TYR A 212 -14.63 -0.11 -29.37
C TYR A 212 -14.33 -1.55 -29.80
N HIS A 213 -15.20 -2.15 -30.62
CA HIS A 213 -15.01 -3.48 -31.16
C HIS A 213 -15.56 -3.61 -32.59
N MET A 214 -14.67 -3.90 -33.54
CA MET A 214 -15.01 -4.10 -34.95
C MET A 214 -15.61 -5.49 -35.18
N THR A 215 -16.66 -5.58 -36.01
CA THR A 215 -17.38 -6.84 -36.29
C THR A 215 -17.75 -6.96 -37.78
N GLU A 216 -18.10 -8.17 -38.23
CA GLU A 216 -18.63 -8.40 -39.59
C GLU A 216 -19.87 -7.55 -39.86
N TRP A 217 -20.74 -7.37 -38.86
CA TRP A 217 -21.90 -6.50 -38.98
C TRP A 217 -21.51 -5.02 -39.14
N HIS A 218 -20.52 -4.54 -38.39
CA HIS A 218 -19.97 -3.18 -38.57
C HIS A 218 -19.40 -2.97 -39.98
N GLN A 219 -18.67 -3.96 -40.51
CA GLN A 219 -18.14 -3.91 -41.87
C GLN A 219 -19.27 -3.86 -42.91
N LEU A 220 -20.21 -4.80 -42.85
CA LEU A 220 -21.36 -4.89 -43.77
C LEU A 220 -22.25 -3.63 -43.75
N GLN A 221 -22.42 -2.98 -42.60
CA GLN A 221 -23.19 -1.74 -42.52
C GLN A 221 -22.50 -0.53 -43.13
N LEU A 222 -21.17 -0.51 -43.15
CA LEU A 222 -20.36 0.63 -43.61
C LEU A 222 -19.71 0.41 -44.99
N GLU A 223 -19.77 -0.81 -45.54
CA GLU A 223 -19.22 -1.18 -46.85
C GLU A 223 -19.65 -0.23 -47.99
N ASN A 224 -20.92 0.18 -48.00
CA ASN A 224 -21.49 1.13 -48.96
C ASN A 224 -20.95 2.58 -48.85
N TYR A 225 -20.03 2.84 -47.92
CA TYR A 225 -19.37 4.12 -47.69
C TYR A 225 -17.83 3.99 -47.73
N SER A 226 -17.29 2.85 -48.19
CA SER A 226 -15.86 2.51 -48.22
C SER A 226 -15.00 3.40 -49.15
N ASP A 227 -15.61 4.21 -50.01
CA ASP A 227 -14.93 5.27 -50.74
C ASP A 227 -14.39 6.36 -49.80
N ARG A 228 -15.12 6.62 -48.69
CA ARG A 228 -14.88 7.72 -47.74
C ARG A 228 -14.70 7.30 -46.28
N LEU A 229 -15.00 6.06 -45.92
CA LEU A 229 -14.71 5.45 -44.63
C LEU A 229 -13.62 4.39 -44.78
N LEU A 230 -12.64 4.44 -43.88
CA LEU A 230 -11.65 3.38 -43.68
C LEU A 230 -11.96 2.69 -42.36
N LEU A 231 -11.93 1.37 -42.35
CA LEU A 231 -12.30 0.52 -41.22
C LEU A 231 -11.08 -0.32 -40.83
N PRO A 232 -10.86 -0.60 -39.53
CA PRO A 232 -9.84 -1.56 -39.12
C PRO A 232 -10.25 -2.99 -39.52
N ASP A 233 -9.27 -3.89 -39.58
CA ASP A 233 -9.53 -5.31 -39.69
C ASP A 233 -10.35 -5.82 -38.50
N ILE A 234 -11.20 -6.83 -38.72
CA ILE A 234 -11.94 -7.49 -37.65
C ILE A 234 -10.96 -8.37 -36.86
N PRO A 235 -10.72 -8.11 -35.56
CA PRO A 235 -9.84 -8.94 -34.76
C PRO A 235 -10.50 -10.30 -34.51
N LYS A 236 -9.76 -11.38 -34.76
CA LYS A 236 -10.12 -12.70 -34.25
C LYS A 236 -9.99 -12.71 -32.73
N ASN A 237 -11.06 -12.42 -32.00
CA ASN A 237 -11.05 -12.44 -30.53
C ASN A 237 -11.12 -13.88 -29.95
N ASP A 238 -10.46 -14.82 -30.61
CA ASP A 238 -10.35 -16.22 -30.18
C ASP A 238 -9.10 -16.42 -29.32
N LYS A 239 -9.31 -16.59 -28.01
CA LYS A 239 -8.23 -16.80 -27.05
C LYS A 239 -7.47 -18.10 -27.32
N ALA A 240 -8.13 -19.14 -27.82
CA ALA A 240 -7.51 -20.45 -28.03
C ALA A 240 -6.68 -20.49 -29.31
N GLU A 241 -7.21 -19.97 -30.42
CA GLU A 241 -6.48 -19.84 -31.69
C GLU A 241 -5.20 -19.00 -31.48
N HIS A 242 -5.30 -17.82 -30.87
CA HIS A 242 -4.16 -16.96 -30.58
C HIS A 242 -3.14 -17.61 -29.63
N HIS A 243 -3.59 -18.27 -28.57
CA HIS A 243 -2.69 -18.93 -27.63
C HIS A 243 -1.88 -20.04 -28.29
N PHE A 244 -2.54 -20.94 -29.03
CA PHE A 244 -1.84 -22.04 -29.69
C PHE A 244 -0.96 -21.57 -30.85
N LEU A 245 -1.37 -20.53 -31.59
CA LEU A 245 -0.56 -19.92 -32.65
C LEU A 245 0.74 -19.31 -32.11
N LEU A 246 0.67 -18.56 -31.01
CA LEU A 246 1.87 -18.01 -30.38
C LEU A 246 2.75 -19.12 -29.80
N LYS A 247 2.15 -20.14 -29.18
CA LYS A 247 2.85 -21.32 -28.63
C LYS A 247 3.59 -22.11 -29.71
N SER A 248 2.98 -22.32 -30.88
CA SER A 248 3.62 -23.01 -32.03
C SER A 248 4.73 -22.18 -32.68
N ASN A 249 4.67 -20.85 -32.57
CA ASN A 249 5.74 -19.92 -32.96
C ASN A 249 6.79 -19.70 -31.85
N GLY A 250 6.80 -20.53 -30.81
CA GLY A 250 7.88 -20.57 -29.80
C GLY A 250 7.77 -19.56 -28.65
N PHE A 251 6.62 -18.89 -28.47
CA PHE A 251 6.42 -18.00 -27.34
C PHE A 251 6.29 -18.79 -26.02
N THR A 252 7.34 -18.74 -25.19
CA THR A 252 7.45 -19.53 -23.95
C THR A 252 6.78 -18.90 -22.73
N ALA A 253 6.50 -17.59 -22.75
CA ALA A 253 5.88 -16.85 -21.65
C ALA A 253 4.35 -17.02 -21.54
N LEU A 254 3.80 -18.07 -22.16
CA LEU A 254 2.37 -18.38 -22.16
C LEU A 254 2.04 -19.39 -21.04
N PRO A 255 0.85 -19.30 -20.41
CA PRO A 255 0.41 -20.32 -19.44
C PRO A 255 0.24 -21.69 -20.12
N GLN A 256 0.09 -22.77 -19.35
CA GLN A 256 -0.38 -24.03 -19.93
C GLN A 256 -1.90 -23.96 -20.11
N MET A 257 -2.38 -24.40 -21.27
CA MET A 257 -3.77 -24.36 -21.68
C MET A 257 -4.11 -25.63 -22.46
N ILE A 258 -5.28 -26.19 -22.16
CA ILE A 258 -5.95 -27.21 -22.96
C ILE A 258 -7.29 -26.59 -23.37
N ALA A 259 -7.59 -26.54 -24.67
CA ALA A 259 -8.91 -26.16 -25.13
C ALA A 259 -9.82 -27.40 -25.15
N VAL A 260 -11.10 -27.18 -24.87
CA VAL A 260 -12.12 -28.23 -24.89
C VAL A 260 -13.17 -27.83 -25.92
N SER A 261 -13.47 -28.75 -26.83
CA SER A 261 -14.47 -28.56 -27.89
C SER A 261 -15.83 -29.15 -27.49
N VAL A 262 -16.90 -28.73 -28.16
CA VAL A 262 -18.29 -29.05 -27.77
C VAL A 262 -18.67 -30.53 -27.89
N ASP A 263 -17.90 -31.32 -28.64
CA ASP A 263 -18.03 -32.78 -28.74
C ASP A 263 -17.22 -33.54 -27.66
N GLY A 264 -16.42 -32.82 -26.86
CA GLY A 264 -15.59 -33.36 -25.79
C GLY A 264 -14.13 -33.61 -26.16
N THR A 265 -13.67 -33.33 -27.38
CA THR A 265 -12.25 -33.47 -27.73
C THR A 265 -11.39 -32.42 -27.02
N LEU A 266 -10.31 -32.90 -26.40
CA LEU A 266 -9.25 -32.10 -25.78
C LEU A 266 -8.20 -31.71 -26.82
N ILE A 267 -7.73 -30.47 -26.77
CA ILE A 267 -6.81 -29.88 -27.75
C ILE A 267 -5.66 -29.21 -27.00
N GLU A 268 -4.42 -29.54 -27.36
CA GLU A 268 -3.20 -28.99 -26.70
C GLU A 268 -2.26 -28.21 -27.65
N ASP A 269 -2.58 -28.16 -28.94
CA ASP A 269 -1.79 -27.56 -30.01
C ASP A 269 -2.65 -26.87 -31.09
N TYR A 270 -1.99 -26.17 -32.02
CA TYR A 270 -2.63 -25.32 -33.02
C TYR A 270 -3.27 -26.10 -34.18
N ASP A 271 -2.61 -27.15 -34.66
CA ASP A 271 -3.11 -27.90 -35.81
C ASP A 271 -4.36 -28.71 -35.42
N GLY A 272 -4.36 -29.32 -34.23
CA GLY A 272 -5.54 -29.95 -33.63
C GLY A 272 -6.67 -28.96 -33.36
N TYR A 273 -6.36 -27.70 -33.00
CA TYR A 273 -7.38 -26.66 -32.85
C TYR A 273 -8.04 -26.31 -34.19
N ILE A 274 -7.23 -26.02 -35.20
CA ILE A 274 -7.69 -25.66 -36.54
C ILE A 274 -8.39 -26.84 -37.24
N GLU A 275 -8.01 -28.09 -36.99
CA GLU A 275 -8.71 -29.27 -37.48
C GLU A 275 -10.07 -29.46 -36.79
N ASN A 276 -10.13 -29.39 -35.45
CA ASN A 276 -11.38 -29.56 -34.71
C ASN A 276 -12.41 -28.47 -35.08
N VAL A 277 -11.99 -27.20 -35.18
CA VAL A 277 -12.88 -26.09 -35.61
C VAL A 277 -13.43 -26.30 -37.02
N LYS A 278 -12.66 -26.95 -37.94
CA LYS A 278 -13.14 -27.30 -39.29
C LYS A 278 -14.09 -28.51 -39.31
N GLN A 279 -13.99 -29.41 -38.32
CA GLN A 279 -14.78 -30.65 -38.24
C GLN A 279 -16.03 -30.51 -37.34
N LEU A 280 -16.22 -29.36 -36.71
CA LEU A 280 -17.25 -29.08 -35.70
C LEU A 280 -18.69 -29.11 -36.29
N ASP A 281 -19.33 -30.28 -36.28
CA ASP A 281 -20.73 -30.44 -36.74
C ASP A 281 -21.70 -29.57 -35.90
N PRO A 282 -22.51 -28.68 -36.53
CA PRO A 282 -23.56 -27.90 -35.87
C PRO A 282 -24.64 -28.70 -35.12
N ALA A 283 -24.64 -30.03 -35.17
CA ALA A 283 -25.41 -30.87 -34.25
C ALA A 283 -24.84 -30.89 -32.81
N HIS A 284 -23.53 -30.73 -32.64
CA HIS A 284 -22.85 -30.75 -31.34
C HIS A 284 -22.92 -29.40 -30.61
N THR A 285 -22.89 -28.28 -31.33
CA THR A 285 -23.07 -26.93 -30.76
C THR A 285 -24.48 -26.68 -30.20
N LYS A 286 -25.45 -27.56 -30.48
CA LYS A 286 -26.81 -27.45 -29.92
C LYS A 286 -26.79 -27.65 -28.41
N ASN A 287 -27.36 -26.68 -27.70
CA ASN A 287 -27.58 -26.72 -26.26
C ASN A 287 -28.57 -27.85 -25.89
N THR A 288 -28.04 -29.05 -25.62
CA THR A 288 -28.80 -30.22 -25.19
C THR A 288 -28.17 -30.83 -23.95
N SER A 289 -28.98 -31.44 -23.07
CA SER A 289 -28.48 -32.09 -21.85
C SER A 289 -27.46 -33.21 -22.13
N LYS A 290 -27.47 -33.81 -23.33
CA LYS A 290 -26.43 -34.75 -23.77
C LYS A 290 -25.11 -34.03 -23.99
N ASN A 291 -25.10 -32.98 -24.81
CA ASN A 291 -23.87 -32.29 -25.21
C ASN A 291 -23.23 -31.56 -24.01
N ILE A 292 -24.03 -30.91 -23.15
CA ILE A 292 -23.53 -30.31 -21.89
C ILE A 292 -22.80 -31.36 -21.03
N LYS A 293 -23.35 -32.57 -20.89
CA LYS A 293 -22.73 -33.65 -20.08
C LYS A 293 -21.47 -34.23 -20.69
N ILE A 294 -21.29 -34.13 -22.00
CA ILE A 294 -20.06 -34.51 -22.69
C ILE A 294 -19.00 -33.43 -22.47
N PHE A 295 -19.34 -32.18 -22.77
CA PHE A 295 -18.49 -31.01 -22.60
C PHE A 295 -17.98 -30.84 -21.16
N ALA A 296 -18.87 -30.92 -20.16
CA ALA A 296 -18.50 -30.80 -18.75
C ALA A 296 -17.56 -31.93 -18.26
N ARG A 297 -17.64 -33.14 -18.82
CA ARG A 297 -16.70 -34.23 -18.51
C ARG A 297 -15.33 -33.96 -19.11
N ALA A 298 -15.28 -33.47 -20.34
CA ALA A 298 -14.02 -33.10 -20.99
C ALA A 298 -13.34 -31.91 -20.28
N ILE A 299 -14.09 -30.93 -19.76
CA ILE A 299 -13.55 -29.87 -18.90
C ILE A 299 -12.88 -30.44 -17.64
N ILE A 300 -13.50 -31.39 -16.95
CA ILE A 300 -12.89 -32.06 -15.77
C ILE A 300 -11.61 -32.80 -16.20
N GLN A 301 -11.66 -33.55 -17.30
CA GLN A 301 -10.49 -34.26 -17.82
C GLN A 301 -9.35 -33.31 -18.25
N ALA A 302 -9.65 -32.12 -18.74
CA ALA A 302 -8.66 -31.08 -19.05
C ALA A 302 -7.97 -30.54 -17.77
N ILE A 303 -8.73 -30.34 -16.69
CA ILE A 303 -8.20 -29.95 -15.38
C ILE A 303 -7.30 -31.06 -14.81
N ASP A 304 -7.75 -32.31 -14.85
CA ASP A 304 -6.97 -33.47 -14.40
C ASP A 304 -5.67 -33.64 -15.20
N ASN A 305 -5.73 -33.43 -16.53
CA ASN A 305 -4.54 -33.42 -17.40
C ASN A 305 -3.57 -32.29 -17.03
N LEU A 306 -4.05 -31.04 -16.90
CA LEU A 306 -3.19 -29.89 -16.53
C LEU A 306 -2.55 -30.09 -15.15
N TYR A 307 -3.31 -30.55 -14.16
CA TYR A 307 -2.81 -30.79 -12.81
C TYR A 307 -1.80 -31.95 -12.77
N SER A 308 -2.09 -33.08 -13.41
CA SER A 308 -1.18 -34.24 -13.41
C SER A 308 0.11 -34.01 -14.22
N LYS A 309 0.02 -33.32 -15.36
CA LYS A 309 1.13 -33.07 -16.30
C LYS A 309 2.02 -31.89 -15.89
N HIS A 310 1.45 -30.86 -15.27
CA HIS A 310 2.14 -29.60 -14.98
C HIS A 310 2.08 -29.14 -13.52
N ARG A 311 1.28 -29.79 -12.65
CA ARG A 311 1.08 -29.43 -11.23
C ARG A 311 0.58 -27.99 -10.99
N VAL A 312 -0.15 -27.44 -11.96
CA VAL A 312 -0.75 -26.10 -11.88
C VAL A 312 -2.21 -26.15 -11.45
N THR A 313 -2.66 -25.15 -10.72
CA THR A 313 -4.09 -24.85 -10.58
C THR A 313 -4.65 -24.36 -11.92
N SER A 314 -5.89 -24.73 -12.22
CA SER A 314 -6.51 -24.49 -13.53
C SER A 314 -7.72 -23.57 -13.43
N PHE A 315 -7.83 -22.60 -14.35
CA PHE A 315 -8.98 -21.73 -14.52
C PHE A 315 -9.73 -22.08 -15.81
N VAL A 316 -11.05 -22.24 -15.74
CA VAL A 316 -11.90 -22.55 -16.90
C VAL A 316 -12.57 -21.27 -17.38
N LYS A 317 -12.19 -20.78 -18.57
CA LYS A 317 -13.02 -19.83 -19.32
C LYS A 317 -13.99 -20.62 -20.20
N LEU A 318 -15.27 -20.32 -20.11
CA LEU A 318 -16.27 -20.73 -21.10
C LEU A 318 -16.44 -19.59 -22.10
N ASP A 319 -15.88 -19.72 -23.30
CA ASP A 319 -16.17 -18.78 -24.38
C ASP A 319 -17.49 -19.15 -25.06
N SER A 320 -18.40 -18.17 -25.13
CA SER A 320 -19.50 -18.21 -26.10
C SER A 320 -19.03 -17.51 -27.38
N SER A 321 -19.42 -18.01 -28.55
CA SER A 321 -19.03 -17.44 -29.85
C SER A 321 -19.82 -16.16 -30.13
N GLY A 322 -19.40 -15.08 -29.46
CA GLY A 322 -20.06 -13.78 -29.37
C GLY A 322 -19.86 -13.24 -27.95
N ALA A 323 -19.44 -11.98 -27.81
CA ALA A 323 -18.95 -11.44 -26.53
C ALA A 323 -19.99 -11.52 -25.39
N GLY A 324 -19.84 -12.51 -24.51
CA GLY A 324 -20.69 -12.75 -23.35
C GLY A 324 -19.93 -13.48 -22.25
N GLU A 325 -19.93 -12.91 -21.05
CA GLU A 325 -19.35 -13.51 -19.85
C GLU A 325 -20.35 -14.45 -19.15
N SER A 326 -19.86 -15.30 -18.25
CA SER A 326 -20.67 -16.33 -17.58
C SER A 326 -21.34 -15.81 -16.30
N THR A 327 -22.67 -15.66 -16.32
CA THR A 327 -23.46 -15.25 -15.15
C THR A 327 -23.50 -16.35 -14.07
N MET A 328 -23.07 -16.03 -12.84
CA MET A 328 -23.54 -16.73 -11.64
C MET A 328 -24.86 -16.11 -11.16
N ILE A 329 -25.78 -16.93 -10.64
CA ILE A 329 -27.11 -16.47 -10.19
C ILE A 329 -27.08 -16.15 -8.70
N SER A 330 -27.20 -14.87 -8.34
CA SER A 330 -27.64 -14.40 -7.02
C SER A 330 -28.55 -13.16 -7.18
N GLN A 331 -29.33 -12.82 -6.15
CA GLN A 331 -30.33 -11.75 -6.21
C GLN A 331 -30.31 -10.88 -4.94
N SER A 332 -30.17 -9.56 -5.12
CA SER A 332 -30.74 -8.51 -4.25
C SER A 332 -30.59 -7.14 -4.93
N ASN A 333 -31.37 -6.14 -4.50
CA ASN A 333 -31.48 -4.83 -5.18
C ASN A 333 -30.86 -3.66 -4.39
N ASP A 334 -30.21 -2.78 -5.16
CA ASP A 334 -29.92 -1.35 -4.98
C ASP A 334 -31.11 -0.48 -4.46
N THR A 335 -31.01 0.82 -4.09
CA THR A 335 -30.00 1.92 -4.10
C THR A 335 -30.43 2.98 -3.02
N VAL A 336 -29.88 4.18 -2.76
CA VAL A 336 -28.55 4.86 -2.60
C VAL A 336 -28.84 6.39 -2.48
N LEU A 337 -27.96 7.22 -1.88
CA LEU A 337 -27.63 8.66 -2.17
C LEU A 337 -27.25 9.47 -0.89
N ASN A 338 -26.44 10.54 -0.89
CA ASN A 338 -25.14 10.83 -1.54
C ASN A 338 -24.56 12.18 -1.02
N CYS A 339 -23.23 12.31 -0.82
CA CYS A 339 -22.46 13.56 -1.00
C CYS A 339 -20.94 13.38 -0.75
N ASN A 340 -20.09 14.31 -1.23
CA ASN A 340 -18.68 14.04 -1.58
C ASN A 340 -17.56 14.72 -0.77
N VAL A 341 -16.45 13.98 -0.65
CA VAL A 341 -15.06 14.47 -0.66
C VAL A 341 -14.37 13.82 -1.87
N ASN A 342 -13.43 14.52 -2.53
CA ASN A 342 -12.79 14.05 -3.77
C ASN A 342 -11.68 13.02 -3.53
N LEU A 343 -11.67 11.95 -4.34
CA LEU A 343 -10.62 10.92 -4.41
C LEU A 343 -10.21 10.69 -5.89
N ASN A 344 -9.70 11.74 -6.53
CA ASN A 344 -9.26 11.70 -7.94
C ASN A 344 -7.73 11.91 -8.03
N HIS A 345 -6.95 10.86 -7.73
CA HIS A 345 -5.54 10.72 -8.10
C HIS A 345 -5.11 9.24 -8.13
N CYS A 346 -5.72 8.47 -9.02
CA CYS A 346 -5.36 7.06 -9.28
C CYS A 346 -5.25 6.82 -10.79
N ASP A 347 -4.39 7.57 -11.48
CA ASP A 347 -4.15 7.43 -12.93
C ASP A 347 -3.22 6.24 -13.25
N HIS A 348 -3.59 5.04 -12.81
CA HIS A 348 -3.03 3.77 -13.26
C HIS A 348 -4.17 2.82 -13.69
N PRO A 349 -4.22 2.38 -14.96
CA PRO A 349 -5.35 1.62 -15.48
C PRO A 349 -5.28 0.15 -15.10
N LEU A 350 -5.95 -0.24 -14.00
CA LEU A 350 -6.32 -1.62 -13.75
C LEU A 350 -7.55 -1.98 -14.60
N SER A 351 -7.31 -2.56 -15.77
CA SER A 351 -8.35 -2.89 -16.75
C SER A 351 -9.14 -4.15 -16.36
N SER A 352 -10.48 -4.01 -16.34
CA SER A 352 -11.50 -5.08 -16.34
C SER A 352 -11.47 -6.11 -15.18
N GLN A 353 -12.66 -6.31 -14.57
CA GLN A 353 -12.91 -7.20 -13.42
C GLN A 353 -12.16 -6.85 -12.13
N LYS A 354 -12.81 -6.08 -11.23
CA LYS A 354 -12.48 -6.12 -9.81
C LYS A 354 -12.82 -7.52 -9.28
N ILE A 355 -11.81 -8.38 -9.12
CA ILE A 355 -11.95 -9.64 -8.38
C ILE A 355 -12.20 -9.26 -6.91
N SER A 356 -13.35 -9.65 -6.35
CA SER A 356 -13.67 -9.35 -4.95
C SER A 356 -12.71 -10.10 -4.02
N PRO A 357 -11.99 -9.43 -3.10
CA PRO A 357 -11.08 -10.10 -2.18
C PRO A 357 -11.77 -11.17 -1.30
N SER A 358 -13.09 -11.07 -1.10
CA SER A 358 -13.92 -12.07 -0.42
C SER A 358 -13.80 -13.48 -0.98
N ASP A 359 -13.55 -13.59 -2.28
CA ASP A 359 -13.66 -14.84 -3.05
C ASP A 359 -12.27 -15.49 -3.25
N LEU A 360 -11.21 -14.82 -2.79
CA LEU A 360 -9.83 -15.28 -2.91
C LEU A 360 -9.52 -16.39 -1.90
N SER A 361 -8.76 -17.42 -2.33
CA SER A 361 -8.07 -18.30 -1.38
C SER A 361 -7.08 -17.50 -0.53
N SER A 362 -6.69 -18.00 0.65
CA SER A 362 -5.70 -17.31 1.50
C SER A 362 -4.39 -17.00 0.76
N ASP A 363 -3.96 -17.86 -0.16
CA ASP A 363 -2.73 -17.68 -0.93
C ASP A 363 -2.88 -16.66 -2.06
N ALA A 364 -4.09 -16.55 -2.65
CA ALA A 364 -4.42 -15.51 -3.61
C ALA A 364 -4.60 -14.14 -2.92
N LEU A 365 -5.18 -14.12 -1.70
CA LEU A 365 -5.28 -12.91 -0.87
C LEU A 365 -3.90 -12.43 -0.39
N PHE A 366 -2.98 -13.35 -0.02
CA PHE A 366 -1.58 -13.01 0.23
C PHE A 366 -0.94 -12.32 -0.99
N ASN A 367 -1.09 -12.89 -2.19
CA ASN A 367 -0.53 -12.30 -3.41
C ASN A 367 -1.13 -10.93 -3.72
N PHE A 368 -2.45 -10.75 -3.54
CA PHE A 368 -3.10 -9.45 -3.67
C PHE A 368 -2.53 -8.44 -2.66
N GLY A 369 -2.41 -8.82 -1.39
CA GLY A 369 -1.82 -8.00 -0.34
C GLY A 369 -0.34 -7.66 -0.56
N ALA A 370 0.43 -8.56 -1.18
CA ALA A 370 1.84 -8.32 -1.50
C ALA A 370 2.04 -7.31 -2.64
N GLU A 371 1.03 -7.12 -3.50
CA GLU A 371 1.02 -6.13 -4.59
C GLU A 371 0.28 -4.84 -4.23
N TYR A 372 -0.75 -4.92 -3.38
CA TYR A 372 -1.63 -3.82 -2.98
C TYR A 372 -1.84 -3.78 -1.44
N PRO A 373 -0.77 -3.66 -0.62
CA PRO A 373 -0.83 -3.81 0.85
C PRO A 373 -1.69 -2.74 1.58
N ALA A 374 -1.98 -1.64 0.89
CA ALA A 374 -2.82 -0.56 1.37
C ALA A 374 -4.20 -0.48 0.68
N ASP A 375 -4.56 -1.41 -0.20
CA ASP A 375 -5.89 -1.37 -0.82
C ASP A 375 -7.01 -1.56 0.21
N LEU A 376 -8.09 -0.79 0.08
CA LEU A 376 -9.17 -0.77 1.06
C LEU A 376 -10.06 -2.01 1.00
N ASP A 377 -10.29 -2.60 -0.17
CA ASP A 377 -11.05 -3.86 -0.26
C ASP A 377 -10.26 -5.01 0.38
N TYR A 378 -8.94 -5.06 0.13
CA TYR A 378 -8.02 -5.98 0.78
C TYR A 378 -8.01 -5.81 2.31
N ARG A 379 -7.91 -4.58 2.82
CA ARG A 379 -7.90 -4.30 4.27
C ARG A 379 -9.22 -4.66 4.95
N VAL A 380 -10.34 -4.47 4.29
CA VAL A 380 -11.68 -4.83 4.79
C VAL A 380 -11.85 -6.35 4.81
N GLU A 381 -11.39 -7.05 3.78
CA GLU A 381 -11.37 -8.52 3.74
C GLU A 381 -10.42 -9.12 4.79
N LEU A 382 -9.22 -8.55 4.96
CA LEU A 382 -8.28 -8.96 6.00
C LEU A 382 -8.88 -8.75 7.39
N SER A 383 -9.51 -7.61 7.64
CA SER A 383 -10.27 -7.34 8.88
C SER A 383 -11.38 -8.37 9.12
N ARG A 384 -12.11 -8.77 8.07
CA ARG A 384 -13.13 -9.84 8.15
C ARG A 384 -12.51 -11.20 8.46
N ARG A 385 -11.34 -11.53 7.91
CA ARG A 385 -10.63 -12.79 8.23
C ARG A 385 -10.09 -12.80 9.65
N ILE A 386 -9.58 -11.69 10.17
CA ILE A 386 -9.21 -11.56 11.60
C ILE A 386 -10.44 -11.90 12.47
N ALA A 387 -11.61 -11.30 12.20
CA ALA A 387 -12.83 -11.60 12.94
C ALA A 387 -13.23 -13.09 12.88
N LEU A 388 -13.18 -13.72 11.69
CA LEU A 388 -13.47 -15.14 11.53
C LEU A 388 -12.50 -16.08 12.25
N THR A 389 -11.19 -15.84 12.12
CA THR A 389 -10.13 -16.63 12.78
C THR A 389 -10.28 -16.59 14.31
N PHE A 390 -10.68 -15.45 14.88
CA PHE A 390 -11.08 -15.35 16.29
C PHE A 390 -12.57 -15.71 16.49
N GLU A 391 -12.93 -16.97 16.17
CA GLU A 391 -14.25 -17.60 16.34
C GLU A 391 -15.48 -16.82 15.81
N ASP A 392 -15.35 -16.03 14.74
CA ASP A 392 -16.39 -15.09 14.26
C ASP A 392 -16.75 -14.02 15.32
N ALA A 393 -15.72 -13.34 15.85
CA ALA A 393 -15.86 -12.30 16.86
C ALA A 393 -16.77 -11.15 16.38
N ASP A 394 -17.76 -10.78 17.21
CA ASP A 394 -18.63 -9.64 16.89
C ASP A 394 -17.86 -8.32 16.94
N GLN A 395 -16.76 -8.23 17.71
CA GLN A 395 -16.08 -6.96 18.02
C GLN A 395 -14.58 -7.09 18.19
N ILE A 396 -13.85 -6.01 17.88
CA ILE A 396 -12.46 -5.80 18.31
C ILE A 396 -12.38 -4.77 19.47
N ILE A 397 -11.55 -5.03 20.47
CA ILE A 397 -11.20 -4.13 21.58
C ILE A 397 -9.70 -3.85 21.49
N VAL A 398 -9.29 -2.60 21.32
CA VAL A 398 -7.90 -2.21 21.08
C VAL A 398 -7.40 -1.31 22.23
N PHE A 399 -6.21 -1.59 22.76
CA PHE A 399 -5.59 -0.79 23.82
C PHE A 399 -4.62 0.25 23.26
N ASP A 400 -4.64 1.48 23.79
CA ASP A 400 -3.84 2.61 23.30
C ASP A 400 -2.48 2.74 24.01
N ASP A 401 -1.54 1.87 23.66
CA ASP A 401 -0.52 1.43 24.62
C ASP A 401 0.93 1.37 24.08
N ILE A 402 1.66 2.49 24.10
CA ILE A 402 3.14 2.47 24.14
C ILE A 402 3.68 3.04 25.46
N ALA A 403 2.92 3.90 26.13
CA ALA A 403 3.37 4.61 27.33
C ALA A 403 3.44 3.77 28.61
N ILE A 404 2.96 2.52 28.56
CA ILE A 404 2.44 1.79 29.72
C ILE A 404 3.09 0.40 29.87
N GLN A 405 3.38 -0.32 28.78
CA GLN A 405 3.98 -1.67 28.82
C GLN A 405 5.40 -1.81 29.41
N ILE A 406 6.00 -0.74 29.92
CA ILE A 406 7.45 -0.67 30.17
C ILE A 406 7.72 -0.86 31.66
N LEU A 407 8.37 -1.99 31.99
CA LEU A 407 8.79 -2.32 33.35
C LEU A 407 9.80 -1.28 33.87
N GLY A 408 9.97 -1.22 35.20
CA GLY A 408 10.66 -0.11 35.87
C GLY A 408 12.08 0.18 35.38
N SER A 409 12.80 -0.85 34.93
CA SER A 409 14.16 -0.80 34.38
C SER A 409 14.26 0.11 33.15
N ASP A 410 13.56 -0.24 32.08
CA ASP A 410 13.60 0.42 30.77
C ASP A 410 12.88 1.78 30.74
N SER A 411 12.23 2.15 31.85
CA SER A 411 11.40 3.35 31.96
C SER A 411 12.16 4.66 31.72
N SER A 412 13.48 4.66 31.92
CA SER A 412 14.37 5.80 31.68
C SER A 412 14.61 6.04 30.19
N CYS A 413 15.05 5.02 29.46
CA CYS A 413 15.25 5.03 28.00
C CYS A 413 13.97 5.42 27.26
N PHE A 414 12.83 4.82 27.67
CA PHE A 414 11.55 4.97 26.98
C PHE A 414 10.57 5.98 27.62
N ALA A 415 11.00 6.81 28.57
CA ALA A 415 10.31 8.06 28.91
C ALA A 415 10.05 8.92 27.65
N ASN A 416 10.93 8.78 26.65
CA ASN A 416 10.84 9.39 25.33
C ASN A 416 9.78 8.77 24.38
N LEU A 417 9.12 7.67 24.75
CA LEU A 417 8.12 6.96 23.92
C LEU A 417 6.68 7.01 24.47
N ARG A 418 6.41 7.73 25.56
CA ARG A 418 5.03 7.95 26.01
C ARG A 418 4.23 8.65 24.90
N GLY A 419 3.12 8.06 24.44
CA GLY A 419 2.34 8.60 23.31
C GLY A 419 3.03 8.52 21.94
N TYR A 420 3.91 7.53 21.71
CA TYR A 420 4.63 7.37 20.44
C TYR A 420 3.74 6.99 19.25
N ASP A 421 2.71 6.16 19.44
CA ASP A 421 1.70 5.82 18.42
C ASP A 421 0.31 5.80 19.08
N ARG A 422 -0.74 5.88 18.26
CA ARG A 422 -2.15 6.00 18.68
C ARG A 422 -2.99 4.99 17.93
N SER A 423 -3.73 4.18 18.67
CA SER A 423 -4.50 3.04 18.18
C SER A 423 -5.77 3.44 17.42
N LEU A 424 -6.05 4.74 17.32
CA LEU A 424 -7.17 5.31 16.58
C LEU A 424 -7.20 4.81 15.13
N LEU A 425 -6.14 5.10 14.37
CA LEU A 425 -6.08 4.84 12.93
C LEU A 425 -6.03 3.32 12.59
N PRO A 426 -5.26 2.47 13.31
CA PRO A 426 -5.37 1.02 13.15
C PRO A 426 -6.77 0.48 13.40
N THR A 427 -7.44 0.95 14.47
CA THR A 427 -8.79 0.47 14.80
C THR A 427 -9.80 0.88 13.73
N LEU A 428 -9.59 1.98 13.00
CA LEU A 428 -10.55 2.46 12.00
C LEU A 428 -10.79 1.44 10.88
N TRP A 429 -9.74 0.91 10.26
CA TRP A 429 -9.89 -0.13 9.23
C TRP A 429 -10.13 -1.52 9.86
N LEU A 430 -9.50 -1.82 11.01
CA LEU A 430 -9.71 -3.08 11.73
C LEU A 430 -11.15 -3.27 12.21
N SER A 431 -11.93 -2.21 12.42
CA SER A 431 -13.35 -2.30 12.82
C SER A 431 -14.28 -2.72 11.68
N THR A 432 -13.82 -2.70 10.42
CA THR A 432 -14.71 -2.86 9.26
C THR A 432 -15.27 -4.28 9.13
N GLY A 433 -14.48 -5.31 9.46
CA GLY A 433 -14.85 -6.72 9.41
C GLY A 433 -15.63 -7.25 10.62
N PHE A 434 -15.75 -6.46 11.69
CA PHE A 434 -16.43 -6.87 12.94
C PHE A 434 -17.87 -6.34 12.97
N ARG A 435 -18.83 -7.21 13.30
CA ARG A 435 -20.28 -6.93 13.22
C ARG A 435 -20.76 -5.80 14.14
N SER A 436 -20.17 -5.68 15.32
CA SER A 436 -20.36 -4.62 16.32
C SER A 436 -19.19 -3.64 16.36
N GLY A 437 -18.33 -3.67 15.32
CA GLY A 437 -17.25 -2.71 15.12
C GLY A 437 -16.15 -2.77 16.20
N GLY A 438 -15.59 -1.61 16.52
CA GLY A 438 -14.42 -1.48 17.40
C GLY A 438 -14.64 -0.67 18.67
N ARG A 439 -13.92 -1.04 19.73
CA ARG A 439 -13.78 -0.26 20.98
C ARG A 439 -12.32 0.06 21.22
N ILE A 440 -11.98 1.33 21.44
CA ILE A 440 -10.61 1.76 21.77
C ILE A 440 -10.58 2.14 23.23
N LEU A 441 -9.77 1.47 24.05
CA LEU A 441 -9.53 1.90 25.42
C LEU A 441 -8.33 2.85 25.42
N VAL A 442 -8.55 4.12 25.77
CA VAL A 442 -7.51 5.15 25.80
C VAL A 442 -7.20 5.62 27.22
N TYR A 443 -5.92 5.63 27.60
CA TYR A 443 -5.47 6.28 28.83
C TYR A 443 -5.66 7.81 28.79
N ALA A 444 -5.50 8.42 27.62
CA ALA A 444 -5.61 9.85 27.40
C ALA A 444 -6.61 10.17 26.28
N PRO A 445 -7.55 11.12 26.49
CA PRO A 445 -8.41 11.57 25.39
C PRO A 445 -7.57 12.12 24.23
N PRO A 446 -8.01 11.96 22.97
CA PRO A 446 -7.44 12.66 21.82
C PRO A 446 -7.42 14.17 21.96
N ASN A 447 -6.42 14.82 21.36
CA ASN A 447 -6.54 16.24 21.10
C ASN A 447 -7.80 16.51 20.24
N PRO A 448 -8.57 17.59 20.46
CA PRO A 448 -9.72 17.94 19.61
C PRO A 448 -9.42 17.97 18.10
N VAL A 449 -8.19 18.32 17.71
CA VAL A 449 -7.73 18.32 16.32
C VAL A 449 -7.52 16.89 15.80
N GLU A 450 -6.88 16.01 16.58
CA GLU A 450 -6.70 14.58 16.25
C GLU A 450 -8.06 13.90 16.06
N LEU A 451 -9.00 14.09 17.00
CA LEU A 451 -10.35 13.52 16.89
C LEU A 451 -11.13 14.09 15.71
N GLY A 452 -11.00 15.39 15.44
CA GLY A 452 -11.60 16.06 14.29
C GLY A 452 -11.03 15.61 12.93
N LEU A 453 -9.78 15.12 12.88
CA LEU A 453 -9.19 14.49 11.70
C LEU A 453 -9.62 13.02 11.57
N TYR A 454 -9.58 12.28 12.68
CA TYR A 454 -10.01 10.90 12.77
C TYR A 454 -11.44 10.69 12.26
N LEU A 455 -12.38 11.55 12.69
CA LEU A 455 -13.78 11.46 12.26
C LEU A 455 -13.97 11.81 10.77
N LYS A 456 -13.11 12.63 10.17
CA LYS A 456 -13.14 12.85 8.70
C LYS A 456 -12.69 11.60 7.95
N MET A 457 -11.65 10.90 8.44
CA MET A 457 -11.18 9.64 7.87
C MET A 457 -12.23 8.53 8.02
N LYS A 458 -12.95 8.48 9.16
CA LYS A 458 -14.11 7.59 9.36
C LYS A 458 -15.16 7.77 8.28
N VAL A 459 -15.61 9.01 8.05
CA VAL A 459 -16.61 9.34 7.00
C VAL A 459 -16.14 8.95 5.59
N VAL A 460 -14.84 9.01 5.29
CA VAL A 460 -14.31 8.56 3.98
C VAL A 460 -14.47 7.04 3.81
N ILE A 461 -14.12 6.24 4.82
CA ILE A 461 -14.31 4.77 4.75
C ILE A 461 -15.79 4.40 4.73
N GLU A 462 -16.63 5.05 5.54
CA GLU A 462 -18.08 4.80 5.57
C GLU A 462 -18.75 5.11 4.23
N LYS A 463 -18.34 6.20 3.57
CA LYS A 463 -18.79 6.54 2.22
C LYS A 463 -18.33 5.52 1.18
N TYR A 464 -17.13 4.96 1.32
CA TYR A 464 -16.62 3.92 0.42
C TYR A 464 -17.39 2.60 0.60
N LEU A 465 -17.59 2.16 1.85
CA LEU A 465 -18.30 0.92 2.20
C LEU A 465 -19.82 1.01 2.11
N GLN A 466 -20.37 2.21 1.87
CA GLN A 466 -21.81 2.53 1.84
C GLN A 466 -22.57 2.13 3.11
N ARG A 467 -21.88 2.09 4.25
CA ARG A 467 -22.42 1.73 5.58
C ARG A 467 -21.66 2.41 6.70
N GLU A 468 -22.27 2.46 7.88
CA GLU A 468 -21.57 2.87 9.10
C GLU A 468 -20.49 1.84 9.49
N VAL A 469 -19.40 2.35 10.08
CA VAL A 469 -18.39 1.58 10.81
C VAL A 469 -18.50 2.03 12.26
N HIS A 470 -19.16 1.21 13.09
CA HIS A 470 -19.35 1.54 14.51
C HIS A 470 -18.00 1.54 15.24
N ILE A 471 -17.64 2.66 15.88
CA ILE A 471 -16.44 2.77 16.70
C ILE A 471 -16.78 3.61 17.94
N GLU A 472 -16.34 3.14 19.10
CA GLU A 472 -16.43 3.84 20.38
C GLU A 472 -15.01 4.07 20.92
N ILE A 473 -14.67 5.32 21.29
CA ILE A 473 -13.41 5.65 21.96
C ILE A 473 -13.72 5.84 23.44
N LEU A 474 -13.26 4.91 24.25
CA LEU A 474 -13.61 4.79 25.66
C LEU A 474 -12.48 5.31 26.55
N TYR A 475 -12.82 6.15 27.51
CA TYR A 475 -11.89 6.74 28.48
C TYR A 475 -12.51 6.76 29.88
N GLU A 476 -11.72 6.40 30.90
CA GLU A 476 -12.16 6.46 32.29
C GLU A 476 -11.58 7.70 33.00
N ASN A 477 -12.45 8.52 33.59
CA ASN A 477 -12.01 9.68 34.38
C ASN A 477 -11.51 9.28 35.80
N SER A 478 -10.93 10.24 36.53
CA SER A 478 -10.47 10.04 37.92
C SER A 478 -11.56 9.69 38.94
N SER A 479 -12.84 9.68 38.55
CA SER A 479 -13.97 9.22 39.38
C SER A 479 -14.39 7.78 39.08
N GLY A 480 -13.74 7.09 38.12
CA GLY A 480 -14.16 5.78 37.63
C GLY A 480 -15.33 5.82 36.65
N CYS A 481 -15.70 6.99 36.14
CA CYS A 481 -16.77 7.14 35.17
C CYS A 481 -16.22 6.91 33.75
N LEU A 482 -16.82 5.95 33.04
CA LEU A 482 -16.52 5.67 31.63
C LEU A 482 -17.24 6.68 30.72
N TYR A 483 -16.49 7.31 29.82
CA TYR A 483 -17.00 8.19 28.77
C TYR A 483 -16.76 7.56 27.39
N GLU A 484 -17.74 7.69 26.50
CA GLU A 484 -17.53 7.52 25.06
C GLU A 484 -17.22 8.91 24.48
N LEU A 485 -16.05 9.04 23.86
CA LEU A 485 -15.42 10.31 23.51
C LEU A 485 -15.86 10.86 22.15
N ILE A 486 -16.22 10.02 21.18
CA ILE A 486 -16.73 10.49 19.88
C ILE A 486 -18.06 11.22 20.09
N ARG A 487 -18.98 10.60 20.81
CA ARG A 487 -20.25 11.16 21.19
C ARG A 487 -20.09 12.37 22.10
N LEU A 488 -19.18 12.36 23.08
CA LEU A 488 -18.96 13.54 23.92
C LEU A 488 -18.47 14.74 23.07
N PHE A 489 -17.59 14.50 22.10
CA PHE A 489 -17.11 15.52 21.17
C PHE A 489 -18.20 16.02 20.21
N GLN A 490 -19.13 15.17 19.80
CA GLN A 490 -20.25 15.53 18.91
C GLN A 490 -21.41 16.21 19.64
N ASP A 491 -21.89 15.64 20.76
CA ASP A 491 -23.00 16.15 21.58
C ASP A 491 -22.61 17.43 22.35
N ASN A 492 -21.34 17.55 22.79
CA ASN A 492 -20.87 18.69 23.58
C ASN A 492 -19.34 18.95 23.43
N PRO A 493 -18.91 19.57 22.31
CA PRO A 493 -17.50 19.88 22.06
C PRO A 493 -16.82 20.67 23.19
N GLN A 494 -17.56 21.55 23.87
CA GLN A 494 -17.04 22.35 24.99
C GLN A 494 -16.72 21.47 26.21
N ARG A 495 -17.61 20.53 26.56
CA ARG A 495 -17.32 19.57 27.66
C ARG A 495 -16.20 18.61 27.28
N TYR A 496 -16.06 18.24 26.01
CA TYR A 496 -14.91 17.47 25.53
C TYR A 496 -13.58 18.23 25.73
N THR A 497 -13.51 19.50 25.33
CA THR A 497 -12.31 20.33 25.55
C THR A 497 -12.01 20.48 27.04
N ILE A 498 -13.02 20.70 27.89
CA ILE A 498 -12.85 20.76 29.34
C ILE A 498 -12.32 19.41 29.89
N LEU A 499 -12.76 18.26 29.37
CA LEU A 499 -12.24 16.95 29.76
C LEU A 499 -10.75 16.77 29.40
N CYS A 500 -10.32 17.35 28.27
CA CYS A 500 -8.90 17.36 27.89
C CYS A 500 -8.08 18.30 28.80
N GLU A 501 -8.63 19.44 29.20
CA GLU A 501 -7.98 20.36 30.15
C GLU A 501 -7.91 19.77 31.57
N GLU A 502 -8.97 19.10 32.04
CA GLU A 502 -9.02 18.30 33.28
C GLU A 502 -7.98 17.15 33.27
N PHE A 503 -7.61 16.65 32.10
CA PHE A 503 -6.55 15.64 31.94
C PHE A 503 -5.15 16.27 31.90
N ALA A 504 -4.97 17.38 31.18
CA ALA A 504 -3.69 18.10 31.10
C ALA A 504 -3.21 18.64 32.46
N GLN A 505 -4.14 18.94 33.39
CA GLN A 505 -3.82 19.30 34.77
C GLN A 505 -3.20 18.17 35.61
N ARG A 506 -3.30 16.90 35.20
CA ARG A 506 -2.89 15.76 36.05
C ARG A 506 -1.38 15.56 36.12
N CYS A 507 -0.93 15.01 37.24
CA CYS A 507 0.49 14.73 37.46
C CYS A 507 0.93 13.45 36.71
N PRO A 508 2.13 13.42 36.07
CA PRO A 508 2.69 12.23 35.42
C PRO A 508 3.02 11.01 36.31
N LYS A 509 2.42 10.91 37.50
CA LYS A 509 2.55 9.80 38.45
C LYS A 509 1.34 8.83 38.45
N GLU A 510 0.33 9.10 37.62
CA GLU A 510 -0.86 8.24 37.45
C GLU A 510 -0.68 7.13 36.39
N PHE A 511 0.44 7.08 35.64
CA PHE A 511 0.69 6.05 34.64
C PHE A 511 1.12 4.72 35.31
N TYR A 512 0.39 3.64 35.04
CA TYR A 512 0.73 2.28 35.49
C TYR A 512 0.47 1.24 34.38
N PRO A 513 1.32 0.19 34.24
CA PRO A 513 1.24 -0.80 33.15
C PRO A 513 -0.11 -1.50 32.96
N GLU A 514 -0.92 -1.53 34.01
CA GLU A 514 -2.12 -2.36 34.08
C GLU A 514 -3.42 -1.61 33.70
N TYR A 515 -3.35 -0.31 33.34
CA TYR A 515 -4.52 0.56 33.16
C TYR A 515 -5.59 -0.03 32.24
N HIS A 516 -5.24 -0.39 31.01
CA HIS A 516 -6.21 -0.89 30.02
C HIS A 516 -6.89 -2.19 30.48
N ILE A 517 -6.17 -3.05 31.21
CA ILE A 517 -6.72 -4.28 31.79
C ILE A 517 -7.63 -3.99 32.99
N TYR A 518 -7.25 -3.10 33.91
CA TYR A 518 -8.11 -2.74 35.05
C TYR A 518 -9.38 -2.00 34.60
N MET A 519 -9.27 -1.13 33.59
CA MET A 519 -10.39 -0.48 32.93
C MET A 519 -11.32 -1.50 32.26
N LEU A 520 -10.77 -2.43 31.47
CA LEU A 520 -11.54 -3.51 30.82
C LEU A 520 -12.27 -4.38 31.83
N LYS A 521 -11.60 -4.81 32.91
CA LYS A 521 -12.20 -5.62 33.98
C LYS A 521 -13.31 -4.90 34.72
N ARG A 522 -13.10 -3.62 35.06
CA ARG A 522 -14.06 -2.81 35.85
C ARG A 522 -15.34 -2.51 35.07
N HIS A 523 -15.22 -2.24 33.77
CA HIS A 523 -16.33 -1.90 32.89
C HIS A 523 -16.75 -3.03 31.95
N PHE A 524 -16.38 -4.28 32.29
CA PHE A 524 -16.47 -5.44 31.39
C PHE A 524 -17.85 -5.61 30.75
N GLU A 525 -18.92 -5.60 31.54
CA GLU A 525 -20.30 -5.76 31.04
C GLU A 525 -20.80 -4.58 30.19
N THR A 526 -20.19 -3.40 30.33
CA THR A 526 -20.45 -2.24 29.47
C THR A 526 -19.68 -2.37 28.15
N ILE A 527 -18.39 -2.74 28.23
CA ILE A 527 -17.47 -2.87 27.09
C ILE A 527 -17.80 -4.07 26.20
N THR A 528 -18.37 -5.14 26.76
CA THR A 528 -18.81 -6.35 26.01
C THR A 528 -20.33 -6.43 25.85
N LYS A 529 -21.04 -5.31 26.04
CA LYS A 529 -22.50 -5.27 25.95
C LYS A 529 -22.96 -5.64 24.54
N ASN A 530 -23.88 -6.60 24.47
CA ASN A 530 -24.48 -7.16 23.25
C ASN A 530 -23.51 -7.91 22.31
N THR A 531 -22.27 -8.21 22.71
CA THR A 531 -21.34 -9.06 21.92
C THR A 531 -21.29 -10.49 22.48
N ARG A 532 -21.20 -11.49 21.59
CA ARG A 532 -20.97 -12.91 21.94
C ARG A 532 -19.50 -13.15 22.25
N ARG A 533 -18.62 -12.67 21.38
CA ARG A 533 -17.16 -12.73 21.48
C ARG A 533 -16.57 -11.36 21.11
N SER A 534 -15.58 -10.89 21.86
CA SER A 534 -14.78 -9.71 21.52
C SER A 534 -13.29 -10.07 21.49
N PHE A 535 -12.63 -9.84 20.35
CA PHE A 535 -11.18 -10.00 20.18
C PHE A 535 -10.45 -8.82 20.85
N VAL A 536 -9.56 -9.08 21.81
CA VAL A 536 -8.79 -8.06 22.52
C VAL A 536 -7.38 -8.00 21.95
N PHE A 537 -7.01 -6.83 21.42
CA PHE A 537 -5.76 -6.60 20.72
C PHE A 537 -4.90 -5.56 21.48
N PRO A 538 -4.06 -5.99 22.43
CA PRO A 538 -3.07 -5.11 23.07
C PRO A 538 -2.01 -4.65 22.04
N TYR A 539 -1.09 -3.78 22.45
CA TYR A 539 0.02 -3.37 21.59
C TYR A 539 0.99 -4.54 21.37
N HIS A 540 1.45 -5.16 22.46
CA HIS A 540 2.19 -6.42 22.50
C HIS A 540 1.46 -7.37 23.46
N MET A 541 1.22 -8.60 23.02
CA MET A 541 0.60 -9.64 23.84
C MET A 541 1.65 -10.29 24.76
N THR A 542 1.29 -10.62 26.00
CA THR A 542 2.20 -11.28 26.96
C THR A 542 1.46 -12.28 27.83
N GLU A 543 2.18 -13.18 28.50
CA GLU A 543 1.63 -14.14 29.48
C GLU A 543 0.77 -13.46 30.55
N TRP A 544 1.21 -12.30 31.05
CA TRP A 544 0.44 -11.52 32.01
C TRP A 544 -0.94 -11.11 31.46
N HIS A 545 -1.05 -10.73 30.18
CA HIS A 545 -2.34 -10.42 29.57
C HIS A 545 -3.26 -11.65 29.51
N GLN A 546 -2.74 -12.85 29.23
CA GLN A 546 -3.52 -14.09 29.30
C GLN A 546 -3.98 -14.39 30.73
N LEU A 547 -3.05 -14.42 31.70
CA LEU A 547 -3.34 -14.67 33.12
C LEU A 547 -4.35 -13.66 33.70
N GLN A 548 -4.32 -12.40 33.26
CA GLN A 548 -5.31 -11.42 33.68
C GLN A 548 -6.69 -11.65 33.08
N LEU A 549 -6.80 -12.14 31.83
CA LEU A 549 -8.06 -12.25 31.10
C LEU A 549 -8.64 -13.67 31.03
N GLU A 550 -7.95 -14.69 31.55
CA GLU A 550 -8.38 -16.09 31.60
C GLU A 550 -9.82 -16.28 32.12
N ASN A 551 -10.17 -15.58 33.22
CA ASN A 551 -11.51 -15.61 33.82
C ASN A 551 -12.63 -14.99 32.96
N TYR A 552 -12.30 -14.45 31.78
CA TYR A 552 -13.21 -13.85 30.82
C TYR A 552 -13.10 -14.53 29.43
N SER A 553 -12.41 -15.67 29.34
CA SER A 553 -12.19 -16.44 28.10
C SER A 553 -13.45 -17.07 27.50
N ASP A 554 -14.60 -16.93 28.17
CA ASP A 554 -15.94 -17.24 27.65
C ASP A 554 -16.47 -16.15 26.69
N ARG A 555 -15.93 -14.92 26.76
CA ARG A 555 -16.34 -13.78 25.92
C ARG A 555 -15.18 -13.01 25.29
N LEU A 556 -13.97 -13.09 25.83
CA LEU A 556 -12.77 -12.48 25.27
C LEU A 556 -11.94 -13.51 24.50
N LEU A 557 -11.40 -13.08 23.36
CA LEU A 557 -10.45 -13.83 22.55
C LEU A 557 -9.15 -13.03 22.44
N LEU A 558 -8.02 -13.72 22.43
CA LEU A 558 -6.68 -13.13 22.54
C LEU A 558 -5.81 -13.64 21.38
N PRO A 559 -4.87 -12.82 20.86
CA PRO A 559 -3.86 -13.30 19.94
C PRO A 559 -2.87 -14.22 20.67
N ASP A 560 -2.09 -14.96 19.89
CA ASP A 560 -1.00 -15.77 20.42
C ASP A 560 0.06 -14.87 21.08
N ILE A 561 0.75 -15.39 22.10
CA ILE A 561 1.89 -14.71 22.70
C ILE A 561 3.08 -14.85 21.74
N PRO A 562 3.69 -13.75 21.29
CA PRO A 562 4.90 -13.81 20.51
C PRO A 562 6.08 -14.18 21.39
N LYS A 563 6.88 -15.16 20.95
CA LYS A 563 8.30 -15.16 21.26
C LYS A 563 8.90 -13.92 20.58
N ASN A 564 9.73 -13.18 21.30
CA ASN A 564 10.45 -12.01 20.78
C ASN A 564 11.94 -12.15 21.10
N ASP A 565 12.47 -13.38 21.02
CA ASP A 565 13.90 -13.67 21.17
C ASP A 565 14.57 -13.83 19.80
N LYS A 566 15.52 -12.95 19.52
CA LYS A 566 16.23 -12.91 18.23
C LYS A 566 17.11 -14.14 17.98
N ALA A 567 17.68 -14.75 19.02
CA ALA A 567 18.55 -15.92 18.86
C ALA A 567 17.72 -17.19 18.56
N GLU A 568 16.61 -17.40 19.26
CA GLU A 568 15.70 -18.53 19.02
C GLU A 568 15.16 -18.50 17.59
N HIS A 569 14.60 -17.36 17.17
CA HIS A 569 14.10 -17.16 15.81
C HIS A 569 15.20 -17.37 14.75
N HIS A 570 16.39 -16.77 14.96
CA HIS A 570 17.50 -16.88 14.03
C HIS A 570 17.96 -18.34 13.86
N PHE A 571 18.25 -19.07 14.94
CA PHE A 571 18.75 -20.43 14.84
C PHE A 571 17.68 -21.42 14.36
N LEU A 572 16.40 -21.19 14.69
CA LEU A 572 15.30 -21.98 14.15
C LEU A 572 15.24 -21.86 12.63
N LEU A 573 15.22 -20.64 12.10
CA LEU A 573 15.16 -20.40 10.66
C LEU A 573 16.43 -20.94 9.96
N LYS A 574 17.61 -20.69 10.52
CA LYS A 574 18.91 -21.16 10.01
C LYS A 574 18.99 -22.69 9.93
N SER A 575 18.53 -23.40 10.96
CA SER A 575 18.50 -24.87 10.99
C SER A 575 17.50 -25.49 10.01
N ASN A 576 16.47 -24.74 9.59
CA ASN A 576 15.54 -25.11 8.53
C ASN A 576 15.98 -24.60 7.14
N GLY A 577 17.22 -24.13 7.00
CA GLY A 577 17.84 -23.78 5.71
C GLY A 577 17.60 -22.35 5.22
N PHE A 578 17.06 -21.46 6.05
CA PHE A 578 16.75 -20.08 5.68
C PHE A 578 18.03 -19.22 5.55
N THR A 579 18.22 -18.56 4.41
CA THR A 579 19.48 -17.88 4.05
C THR A 579 19.46 -16.35 4.17
N ALA A 580 18.29 -15.75 4.34
CA ALA A 580 18.10 -14.30 4.51
C ALA A 580 18.44 -13.80 5.94
N LEU A 581 19.47 -14.39 6.55
CA LEU A 581 19.94 -14.12 7.91
C LEU A 581 21.42 -13.69 7.90
N PRO A 582 21.87 -12.85 8.84
CA PRO A 582 23.30 -12.61 9.08
C PRO A 582 24.00 -13.91 9.54
N GLN A 583 25.33 -13.92 9.67
CA GLN A 583 25.96 -14.85 10.62
C GLN A 583 25.72 -14.39 12.06
N MET A 584 25.60 -15.33 13.00
CA MET A 584 25.32 -15.04 14.41
C MET A 584 25.92 -16.10 15.32
N ILE A 585 26.37 -15.65 16.50
CA ILE A 585 26.71 -16.43 17.68
C ILE A 585 25.90 -15.81 18.84
N ALA A 586 25.12 -16.62 19.56
CA ALA A 586 24.52 -16.18 20.81
C ALA A 586 25.48 -16.45 21.97
N VAL A 587 25.41 -15.61 23.00
CA VAL A 587 26.32 -15.62 24.14
C VAL A 587 25.50 -15.62 25.42
N SER A 588 25.61 -16.67 26.21
CA SER A 588 24.94 -16.79 27.51
C SER A 588 25.71 -16.05 28.60
N VAL A 589 25.02 -15.55 29.62
CA VAL A 589 25.63 -14.86 30.79
C VAL A 589 26.64 -15.70 31.55
N ASP A 590 26.58 -17.03 31.42
CA ASP A 590 27.53 -17.94 32.05
C ASP A 590 28.87 -18.06 31.29
N GLY A 591 28.94 -17.50 30.08
CA GLY A 591 30.08 -17.48 29.17
C GLY A 591 29.98 -18.45 27.98
N THR A 592 28.91 -19.23 27.87
CA THR A 592 28.72 -20.20 26.78
C THR A 592 28.46 -19.52 25.44
N LEU A 593 29.06 -20.05 24.37
CA LEU A 593 28.89 -19.59 22.98
C LEU A 593 28.06 -20.61 22.20
N ILE A 594 27.04 -20.13 21.49
CA ILE A 594 25.99 -20.94 20.86
C ILE A 594 25.88 -20.57 19.39
N GLU A 595 25.86 -21.57 18.49
CA GLU A 595 25.89 -21.37 17.03
C GLU A 595 24.76 -22.12 16.28
N ASP A 596 23.91 -22.85 17.00
CA ASP A 596 22.79 -23.66 16.49
C ASP A 596 21.57 -23.66 17.44
N TYR A 597 20.47 -24.28 17.01
CA TYR A 597 19.17 -24.22 17.69
C TYR A 597 19.05 -25.19 18.87
N ASP A 598 19.58 -26.40 18.74
CA ASP A 598 19.44 -27.43 19.78
C ASP A 598 20.28 -27.04 21.01
N GLY A 599 21.50 -26.54 20.80
CA GLY A 599 22.33 -25.97 21.86
C GLY A 599 21.81 -24.65 22.44
N TYR A 600 20.99 -23.90 21.69
CA TYR A 600 20.29 -22.73 22.20
C TYR A 600 19.21 -23.12 23.21
N ILE A 601 18.30 -24.02 22.81
CA ILE A 601 17.24 -24.52 23.69
C ILE A 601 17.83 -25.22 24.92
N GLU A 602 18.87 -26.06 24.76
CA GLU A 602 19.53 -26.72 25.88
C GLU A 602 20.11 -25.71 26.89
N ASN A 603 20.72 -24.61 26.45
CA ASN A 603 21.29 -23.62 27.37
C ASN A 603 20.20 -22.84 28.12
N VAL A 604 19.11 -22.44 27.45
CA VAL A 604 17.99 -21.74 28.09
C VAL A 604 17.31 -22.61 29.15
N GLU A 605 17.10 -23.90 28.88
CA GLU A 605 16.50 -24.83 29.86
C GLU A 605 17.42 -25.13 31.07
N GLN A 606 18.74 -24.92 30.95
CA GLN A 606 19.73 -25.25 31.98
C GLN A 606 20.36 -24.03 32.69
N LEU A 607 19.97 -22.80 32.34
CA LEU A 607 20.63 -21.59 32.82
C LEU A 607 20.47 -21.37 34.34
N ASP A 608 21.58 -21.35 35.08
CA ASP A 608 21.62 -21.10 36.53
C ASP A 608 21.27 -19.64 36.86
N PRO A 609 20.17 -19.34 37.59
CA PRO A 609 19.79 -17.97 37.97
C PRO A 609 20.75 -17.26 38.95
N ALA A 610 21.84 -17.91 39.39
CA ALA A 610 22.96 -17.22 40.03
C ALA A 610 23.92 -16.55 39.03
N LYS A 611 23.91 -16.95 37.75
CA LYS A 611 24.71 -16.37 36.65
C LYS A 611 24.12 -15.06 36.15
N THR A 612 22.79 -14.98 36.04
CA THR A 612 22.08 -13.76 35.65
C THR A 612 22.22 -12.63 36.67
N LYS A 613 22.68 -12.86 37.90
CA LYS A 613 22.85 -11.79 38.90
C LYS A 613 23.83 -10.72 38.44
N ASN A 614 23.43 -9.45 38.52
CA ASN A 614 24.27 -8.31 38.17
C ASN A 614 25.42 -8.18 39.19
N THR A 615 26.58 -8.75 38.84
CA THR A 615 27.81 -8.67 39.63
C THR A 615 28.99 -8.50 38.69
N SER A 616 29.95 -7.67 39.07
CA SER A 616 31.15 -7.37 38.25
C SER A 616 31.88 -8.64 37.76
N LYS A 617 31.85 -9.74 38.54
CA LYS A 617 32.38 -11.05 38.10
C LYS A 617 31.57 -11.68 36.97
N ASN A 618 30.24 -11.70 37.06
CA ASN A 618 29.39 -12.25 36.00
C ASN A 618 29.47 -11.37 34.75
N ILE A 619 29.55 -10.05 34.90
CA ILE A 619 29.79 -9.10 33.80
C ILE A 619 31.15 -9.35 33.13
N GLU A 620 32.24 -9.59 33.88
CA GLU A 620 33.55 -9.91 33.29
C GLU A 620 33.49 -11.22 32.47
N ILE A 621 32.76 -12.23 32.93
CA ILE A 621 32.56 -13.51 32.22
C ILE A 621 31.78 -13.27 30.92
N PHE A 622 30.65 -12.56 31.00
CA PHE A 622 29.80 -12.24 29.85
C PHE A 622 30.51 -11.38 28.81
N ALA A 623 31.17 -10.29 29.23
CA ALA A 623 31.98 -9.42 28.37
C ALA A 623 33.13 -10.20 27.69
N ARG A 624 33.77 -11.12 28.41
CA ARG A 624 34.83 -11.99 27.87
C ARG A 624 34.29 -12.90 26.76
N ALA A 625 33.13 -13.50 26.96
CA ALA A 625 32.48 -14.36 25.97
C ALA A 625 32.02 -13.55 24.74
N ILE A 626 31.48 -12.34 24.91
CA ILE A 626 31.11 -11.46 23.79
C ILE A 626 32.34 -11.09 22.94
N ILE A 627 33.47 -10.71 23.56
CA ILE A 627 34.71 -10.45 22.80
C ILE A 627 35.21 -11.73 22.09
N GLN A 628 35.09 -12.90 22.72
CA GLN A 628 35.43 -14.18 22.09
C GLN A 628 34.50 -14.54 20.91
N ALA A 629 33.22 -14.17 20.97
CA ALA A 629 32.29 -14.33 19.86
C ALA A 629 32.63 -13.41 18.68
N ILE A 630 33.06 -12.17 18.92
CA ILE A 630 33.58 -11.26 17.88
C ILE A 630 34.84 -11.87 17.23
N ASP A 631 35.78 -12.34 18.05
CA ASP A 631 37.01 -13.01 17.58
C ASP A 631 36.69 -14.29 16.77
N ASN A 632 35.66 -15.06 17.15
CA ASN A 632 35.17 -16.23 16.41
C ASN A 632 34.51 -15.85 15.07
N LEU A 633 33.59 -14.89 15.05
CA LEU A 633 32.86 -14.50 13.84
C LEU A 633 33.82 -14.02 12.74
N TYR A 634 34.78 -13.16 13.11
CA TYR A 634 35.78 -12.64 12.20
C TYR A 634 36.77 -13.72 11.73
N SER A 635 37.20 -14.64 12.61
CA SER A 635 38.15 -15.69 12.23
C SER A 635 37.53 -16.79 11.37
N LYS A 636 36.28 -17.20 11.65
CA LYS A 636 35.52 -18.20 10.89
C LYS A 636 34.98 -17.65 9.56
N HIS A 637 34.29 -16.50 9.60
CA HIS A 637 33.46 -16.01 8.49
C HIS A 637 34.02 -14.77 7.78
N ARG A 638 35.09 -14.15 8.30
CA ARG A 638 35.75 -12.96 7.71
C ARG A 638 34.86 -11.72 7.62
N VAL A 639 33.84 -11.63 8.47
CA VAL A 639 32.95 -10.47 8.60
C VAL A 639 33.19 -9.71 9.91
N THR A 640 32.94 -8.41 9.90
CA THR A 640 32.87 -7.57 11.11
C THR A 640 31.59 -7.88 11.87
N SER A 641 31.57 -7.67 13.19
CA SER A 641 30.41 -7.99 14.04
C SER A 641 29.63 -6.75 14.51
N PHE A 642 28.36 -6.95 14.84
CA PHE A 642 27.48 -6.09 15.61
C PHE A 642 27.08 -6.82 16.90
N VAL A 643 26.89 -6.11 18.01
CA VAL A 643 26.44 -6.72 19.28
C VAL A 643 25.14 -6.06 19.75
N LYS A 644 24.14 -6.88 20.06
CA LYS A 644 22.95 -6.50 20.85
C LYS A 644 23.09 -7.21 22.19
N LEU A 645 23.19 -6.45 23.30
CA LEU A 645 23.48 -7.02 24.63
C LEU A 645 22.36 -7.88 25.21
N ASP A 646 21.17 -7.83 24.61
CA ASP A 646 20.00 -8.61 24.95
C ASP A 646 19.44 -9.21 23.65
N SER A 647 19.27 -10.53 23.58
CA SER A 647 18.62 -11.21 22.46
C SER A 647 17.14 -10.84 22.34
N SER A 648 16.51 -10.45 23.45
CA SER A 648 15.08 -10.25 23.55
C SER A 648 14.64 -8.82 23.23
N GLY A 649 13.45 -8.71 22.63
CA GLY A 649 12.69 -7.48 22.52
C GLY A 649 13.27 -6.37 21.62
N ALA A 650 12.53 -5.26 21.59
CA ALA A 650 12.83 -4.09 20.75
C ALA A 650 13.92 -3.17 21.31
N GLY A 651 14.16 -3.28 22.63
CA GLY A 651 14.78 -2.25 23.44
C GLY A 651 16.14 -2.63 24.02
N GLY A 652 16.77 -3.67 23.48
CA GLY A 652 17.95 -4.33 24.04
C GLY A 652 19.00 -3.35 24.56
N TRP A 653 19.44 -3.59 25.81
CA TRP A 653 19.88 -2.59 26.77
C TRP A 653 21.06 -1.74 26.27
N SER A 654 21.90 -2.28 25.39
CA SER A 654 22.49 -1.45 24.32
C SER A 654 22.73 -2.24 23.04
N SER A 655 22.74 -1.52 21.91
CA SER A 655 23.26 -1.95 20.62
C SER A 655 24.62 -1.31 20.37
N MET A 656 25.62 -2.09 19.97
CA MET A 656 27.02 -1.64 19.90
C MET A 656 27.62 -1.88 18.50
N ALA A 657 27.62 -0.85 17.65
CA ALA A 657 28.17 -0.93 16.30
C ALA A 657 29.69 -0.67 16.24
N PRO A 658 30.41 -1.15 15.20
CA PRO A 658 31.85 -0.98 15.04
C PRO A 658 32.36 0.47 15.06
N ASN A 659 31.58 1.39 14.49
CA ASN A 659 31.97 2.80 14.36
C ASN A 659 31.88 3.55 15.69
N ASP A 660 30.92 3.17 16.55
CA ASP A 660 30.66 3.81 17.84
C ASP A 660 31.51 3.19 18.97
N HIS A 661 31.84 1.89 18.86
CA HIS A 661 32.62 1.14 19.86
C HIS A 661 33.91 0.51 19.30
N PRO A 662 34.77 1.23 18.56
CA PRO A 662 35.88 0.65 17.78
C PRO A 662 36.90 -0.13 18.64
N ILE A 663 37.00 0.15 19.93
CA ILE A 663 37.89 -0.56 20.87
C ILE A 663 37.56 -2.06 20.97
N MET A 664 36.29 -2.46 20.83
CA MET A 664 35.88 -3.88 20.87
C MET A 664 36.33 -4.66 19.63
N TYR A 665 36.45 -3.97 18.50
CA TYR A 665 36.62 -4.56 17.17
C TYR A 665 38.06 -4.41 16.63
N ASP A 666 38.91 -3.60 17.27
CA ASP A 666 40.33 -3.50 16.94
C ASP A 666 41.10 -4.74 17.44
N PHE A 667 41.30 -5.71 16.55
CA PHE A 667 42.08 -6.93 16.81
C PHE A 667 43.57 -6.68 17.18
N ASN A 668 44.09 -5.47 17.02
CA ASN A 668 45.42 -5.09 17.50
C ASN A 668 45.43 -4.82 19.02
N LYS A 669 44.25 -4.58 19.64
CA LYS A 669 44.12 -4.45 21.09
C LYS A 669 44.17 -5.81 21.77
N ALA A 670 44.97 -5.87 22.84
CA ALA A 670 45.00 -7.03 23.72
C ALA A 670 43.57 -7.34 24.22
N GLN A 671 43.15 -8.60 24.15
CA GLN A 671 41.77 -9.00 24.47
C GLN A 671 41.30 -8.49 25.85
N LYS A 672 42.20 -8.42 26.83
CA LYS A 672 41.92 -7.83 28.16
C LYS A 672 41.48 -6.36 28.10
N GLU A 673 42.07 -5.54 27.24
CA GLU A 673 41.69 -4.13 27.06
C GLU A 673 40.26 -4.03 26.49
N ARG A 674 39.95 -4.87 25.50
CA ARG A 674 38.62 -4.95 24.86
C ARG A 674 37.54 -5.43 25.85
N VAL A 675 37.86 -6.44 26.65
CA VAL A 675 36.97 -6.96 27.72
C VAL A 675 36.77 -5.93 28.82
N SER A 676 37.81 -5.24 29.30
CA SER A 676 37.65 -4.20 30.33
C SER A 676 36.89 -2.97 29.83
N TYR A 677 36.95 -2.64 28.55
CA TYR A 677 36.08 -1.63 27.94
C TYR A 677 34.61 -2.08 27.95
N LEU A 678 34.32 -3.28 27.44
CA LEU A 678 32.95 -3.80 27.37
C LEU A 678 32.34 -4.04 28.76
N GLN A 679 33.10 -4.61 29.70
CA GLN A 679 32.69 -4.78 31.10
C GLN A 679 32.24 -3.43 31.68
N LYS A 680 33.05 -2.38 31.52
CA LYS A 680 32.71 -1.05 32.03
C LYS A 680 31.45 -0.49 31.35
N HIS A 681 31.31 -0.67 30.03
CA HIS A 681 30.10 -0.25 29.32
C HIS A 681 28.85 -0.97 29.84
N ILE A 682 28.92 -2.27 30.11
CA ILE A 682 27.83 -3.03 30.73
C ILE A 682 27.58 -2.52 32.16
N GLU A 683 28.61 -2.37 33.01
CA GLU A 683 28.49 -1.82 34.38
C GLU A 683 27.84 -0.42 34.41
N GLN A 684 28.00 0.39 33.35
CA GLN A 684 27.35 1.69 33.19
C GLN A 684 25.95 1.62 32.55
N THR A 685 25.65 0.57 31.78
CA THR A 685 24.36 0.39 31.09
C THR A 685 23.33 -0.27 32.00
N LEU A 686 23.75 -1.19 32.87
CA LEU A 686 22.89 -1.90 33.82
C LEU A 686 22.91 -1.24 35.23
N GLU A 687 23.14 0.08 35.33
CA GLU A 687 23.25 0.77 36.62
C GLU A 687 21.89 0.83 37.34
N GLY A 688 21.81 0.18 38.50
CA GLY A 688 20.58 0.04 39.31
C GLY A 688 19.88 -1.31 39.15
N GLU A 689 20.23 -2.10 38.13
CA GLU A 689 19.51 -3.33 37.79
C GLU A 689 20.03 -4.57 38.51
N LEU A 690 19.11 -5.50 38.82
CA LEU A 690 19.43 -6.67 39.66
C LEU A 690 20.01 -7.85 38.87
N THR A 691 19.77 -7.90 37.56
CA THR A 691 20.14 -9.00 36.67
C THR A 691 20.69 -8.51 35.33
N LEU A 692 21.54 -9.33 34.73
CA LEU A 692 21.97 -9.29 33.33
C LEU A 692 20.87 -9.92 32.45
N PRO A 693 20.69 -9.49 31.19
CA PRO A 693 19.87 -10.22 30.22
C PRO A 693 20.48 -11.60 29.95
N GLU A 694 19.66 -12.64 29.82
CA GLU A 694 20.10 -14.05 29.81
C GLU A 694 21.06 -14.39 28.65
N MET A 695 20.85 -13.74 27.50
CA MET A 695 21.59 -13.94 26.26
C MET A 695 21.90 -12.59 25.59
N ALA A 696 23.10 -12.45 25.04
CA ALA A 696 23.42 -11.45 24.02
C ALA A 696 23.54 -12.11 22.64
N VAL A 697 23.41 -11.32 21.56
CA VAL A 697 23.74 -11.80 20.20
C VAL A 697 24.89 -11.00 19.60
N VAL A 698 25.84 -11.73 19.02
CA VAL A 698 26.96 -11.21 18.25
C VAL A 698 26.79 -11.67 16.81
N GLU A 699 26.43 -10.75 15.92
CA GLU A 699 26.04 -11.03 14.55
C GLU A 699 26.90 -10.30 13.52
N GLU A 700 26.73 -10.62 12.24
CA GLU A 700 27.35 -9.94 11.11
C GLU A 700 26.89 -8.48 11.02
N PHE A 701 27.84 -7.53 11.01
CA PHE A 701 27.53 -6.11 10.77
C PHE A 701 27.20 -5.90 9.29
N ILE A 702 25.91 -5.78 8.99
CA ILE A 702 25.40 -5.51 7.65
C ILE A 702 25.58 -4.04 7.30
N GLU A 703 26.26 -3.76 6.19
CA GLU A 703 26.20 -2.45 5.52
C GLU A 703 25.02 -2.43 4.53
N PRO A 704 23.89 -1.79 4.85
CA PRO A 704 22.80 -1.62 3.89
C PRO A 704 23.23 -0.76 2.70
N GLN A 705 22.50 -0.88 1.58
CA GLN A 705 22.67 0.06 0.47
C GLN A 705 21.99 1.40 0.75
N LYS A 706 22.39 2.45 0.04
CA LYS A 706 21.76 3.77 0.15
C LYS A 706 20.59 3.92 -0.82
N ARG A 707 19.45 4.42 -0.33
CA ARG A 707 18.26 4.78 -1.13
C ARG A 707 18.27 6.28 -1.47
N SER A 708 17.30 6.70 -2.28
CA SER A 708 17.16 8.11 -2.72
C SER A 708 17.11 9.07 -1.53
N GLY A 709 18.15 9.89 -1.35
CA GLY A 709 18.32 10.77 -0.19
C GLY A 709 19.39 10.32 0.80
N ASP A 710 20.25 9.35 0.49
CA ASP A 710 21.33 8.85 1.39
C ASP A 710 20.84 8.18 2.69
N ILE A 711 19.57 7.77 2.67
CA ILE A 711 18.93 6.97 3.72
C ILE A 711 19.35 5.51 3.53
N ASP A 712 19.69 4.84 4.62
CA ASP A 712 20.02 3.42 4.61
C ASP A 712 18.79 2.57 4.23
N ALA A 713 19.01 1.47 3.51
CA ALA A 713 17.98 0.51 3.12
C ALA A 713 17.55 -0.40 4.29
N ASP A 714 17.16 0.24 5.39
CA ASP A 714 16.59 -0.32 6.61
C ASP A 714 15.06 -0.25 6.51
N TYR A 715 14.40 -1.40 6.50
CA TYR A 715 12.96 -1.51 6.27
C TYR A 715 12.25 -2.19 7.42
N THR A 716 11.10 -1.64 7.83
CA THR A 716 10.11 -2.44 8.54
C THR A 716 9.22 -3.16 7.55
N VAL A 717 9.03 -4.45 7.73
CA VAL A 717 7.98 -5.24 7.07
C VAL A 717 6.92 -5.59 8.13
N CYS A 718 5.65 -5.47 7.77
CA CYS A 718 4.52 -5.69 8.67
C CYS A 718 3.41 -6.50 7.97
N GLY A 719 2.71 -7.33 8.75
CA GLY A 719 1.50 -8.03 8.32
C GLY A 719 0.80 -8.74 9.48
N PHE A 720 -0.39 -9.27 9.23
CA PHE A 720 -1.07 -10.17 10.17
C PHE A 720 -0.66 -11.62 9.92
N VAL A 721 -0.73 -12.45 10.95
CA VAL A 721 -0.65 -13.90 10.82
C VAL A 721 -1.98 -14.48 11.26
N LEU A 722 -2.59 -15.29 10.40
CA LEU A 722 -3.87 -15.96 10.66
C LEU A 722 -3.74 -17.43 10.28
N GLU A 723 -4.07 -18.33 11.19
CA GLU A 723 -3.91 -19.79 11.04
C GLU A 723 -2.49 -20.23 10.63
N GLY A 724 -1.47 -19.42 10.92
CA GLY A 724 -0.09 -19.64 10.51
C GLY A 724 0.27 -19.19 9.10
N LYS A 725 -0.58 -18.40 8.43
CA LYS A 725 -0.28 -17.73 7.14
C LYS A 725 -0.11 -16.23 7.33
N PHE A 726 0.91 -15.66 6.68
CA PHE A 726 1.18 -14.22 6.69
C PHE A 726 0.30 -13.46 5.69
N PHE A 727 -0.14 -12.26 6.06
CA PHE A 727 -0.95 -11.35 5.26
C PHE A 727 -0.33 -9.94 5.32
N PRO A 728 0.40 -9.50 4.27
CA PRO A 728 1.04 -8.20 4.18
C PRO A 728 0.18 -7.01 4.60
N THR A 729 0.76 -6.02 5.26
CA THR A 729 0.09 -4.73 5.52
C THR A 729 0.96 -3.53 5.18
N SER A 730 2.26 -3.53 5.48
CA SER A 730 3.13 -2.42 5.07
C SER A 730 4.58 -2.81 4.89
N ILE A 731 5.25 -2.04 4.04
CA ILE A 731 6.70 -1.88 4.02
C ILE A 731 7.00 -0.40 4.24
N SER A 732 7.92 -0.13 5.15
CA SER A 732 8.27 1.23 5.58
C SER A 732 9.79 1.40 5.50
N LEU A 733 10.28 2.40 4.78
CA LEU A 733 11.70 2.76 4.79
C LEU A 733 11.99 3.61 6.03
N CYS A 734 12.95 3.23 6.85
CA CYS A 734 13.30 3.91 8.08
C CYS A 734 14.57 4.77 7.93
N GLY A 735 14.58 5.95 8.56
CA GLY A 735 15.78 6.73 8.79
C GLY A 735 16.29 6.55 10.22
N THR A 736 17.59 6.27 10.37
CA THR A 736 18.25 6.06 11.67
C THR A 736 19.46 6.97 11.87
N ILE A 737 19.71 7.39 13.11
CA ILE A 737 20.98 8.02 13.53
C ILE A 737 21.47 7.29 14.78
N GLY A 738 22.70 6.77 14.76
CA GLY A 738 23.27 6.01 15.89
C GLY A 738 22.43 4.79 16.27
N GLY A 739 21.90 4.07 15.27
CA GLY A 739 20.96 2.95 15.47
C GLY A 739 19.53 3.32 15.88
N MET A 740 19.28 4.56 16.32
CA MET A 740 17.95 5.00 16.74
C MET A 740 17.10 5.46 15.55
N TYR A 741 15.86 4.97 15.47
CA TYR A 741 14.85 5.46 14.54
C TYR A 741 14.50 6.93 14.81
N ILE A 742 14.54 7.77 13.77
CA ILE A 742 14.25 9.21 13.84
C ILE A 742 13.11 9.65 12.91
N GLU A 743 12.82 8.87 11.87
CA GLU A 743 11.88 9.20 10.79
C GLU A 743 11.56 7.96 9.93
N GLN A 744 10.49 8.04 9.12
CA GLN A 744 10.00 6.93 8.30
C GLN A 744 9.28 7.42 7.04
N TRP A 745 9.39 6.69 5.92
CA TRP A 745 8.56 6.87 4.73
C TRP A 745 7.73 5.61 4.48
N THR A 746 6.41 5.77 4.41
CA THR A 746 5.44 4.68 4.21
C THR A 746 4.53 5.04 3.03
N SER A 747 4.24 4.09 2.14
CA SER A 747 3.26 4.31 1.05
C SER A 747 2.44 3.08 0.71
N SER A 748 1.40 3.28 -0.11
CA SER A 748 0.67 2.25 -0.82
C SER A 748 1.55 1.55 -1.87
N PHE A 749 2.41 2.31 -2.56
CA PHE A 749 3.26 1.80 -3.65
C PHE A 749 4.75 2.13 -3.45
N PRO A 750 5.67 1.25 -3.89
CA PRO A 750 7.11 1.46 -3.78
C PRO A 750 7.62 2.67 -4.58
N VAL A 751 6.99 2.95 -5.74
CA VAL A 751 7.37 4.06 -6.63
C VAL A 751 7.25 5.43 -5.96
N ASP A 752 6.26 5.61 -5.07
CA ASP A 752 6.04 6.88 -4.35
C ASP A 752 7.23 7.25 -3.45
N ILE A 753 7.92 6.25 -2.91
CA ILE A 753 9.12 6.40 -2.10
C ILE A 753 10.42 6.16 -2.89
N LYS A 754 10.33 6.04 -4.22
CA LYS A 754 11.45 5.77 -5.16
C LYS A 754 12.16 4.43 -4.89
N ASP A 755 11.37 3.37 -4.81
CA ASP A 755 11.79 1.99 -4.53
C ASP A 755 11.20 0.98 -5.54
N SER A 756 11.57 -0.30 -5.44
CA SER A 756 11.16 -1.36 -6.38
C SER A 756 10.06 -2.27 -5.84
N SER A 757 9.05 -2.54 -6.66
CA SER A 757 8.02 -3.56 -6.40
C SER A 757 8.56 -4.98 -6.33
N VAL A 758 9.68 -5.26 -7.01
CA VAL A 758 10.36 -6.57 -6.91
C VAL A 758 10.93 -6.77 -5.50
N TYR A 759 11.57 -5.75 -4.92
CA TYR A 759 12.07 -5.82 -3.55
C TYR A 759 10.92 -5.91 -2.54
N TRP A 760 9.82 -5.19 -2.74
CA TRP A 760 8.66 -5.27 -1.86
C TRP A 760 8.01 -6.67 -1.88
N LYS A 761 7.78 -7.26 -3.06
CA LYS A 761 7.23 -8.61 -3.17
C LYS A 761 8.19 -9.66 -2.59
N GLN A 762 9.51 -9.49 -2.75
CA GLN A 762 10.53 -10.34 -2.12
C GLN A 762 10.56 -10.20 -0.60
N MET A 763 10.42 -8.99 -0.04
CA MET A 763 10.34 -8.75 1.41
C MET A 763 9.10 -9.42 2.01
N PHE A 764 7.92 -9.27 1.40
CA PHE A 764 6.70 -9.94 1.86
C PHE A 764 6.78 -11.48 1.72
N GLN A 765 7.42 -12.01 0.67
CA GLN A 765 7.65 -13.46 0.55
C GLN A 765 8.60 -13.96 1.65
N THR A 766 9.69 -13.24 1.92
CA THR A 766 10.65 -13.53 3.00
C THR A 766 9.93 -13.69 4.35
N TYR A 767 8.97 -12.81 4.63
CA TYR A 767 8.16 -12.84 5.85
C TYR A 767 7.12 -13.97 5.84
N SER A 768 6.51 -14.28 4.70
CA SER A 768 5.62 -15.44 4.57
C SER A 768 6.36 -16.76 4.79
N ASP A 769 7.59 -16.89 4.30
CA ASP A 769 8.41 -18.10 4.44
C ASP A 769 8.87 -18.29 5.90
N MET A 770 9.25 -17.20 6.58
CA MET A 770 9.56 -17.20 8.02
C MET A 770 8.35 -17.65 8.85
N VAL A 771 7.19 -17.01 8.63
CA VAL A 771 5.95 -17.30 9.37
C VAL A 771 5.50 -18.75 9.18
N ALA A 772 5.61 -19.32 7.98
CA ALA A 772 5.23 -20.72 7.74
C ALA A 772 6.07 -21.73 8.55
N LEU A 773 7.36 -21.44 8.73
CA LEU A 773 8.26 -22.24 9.58
C LEU A 773 7.95 -22.03 11.07
N GLU A 774 7.85 -20.77 11.50
CA GLU A 774 7.66 -20.40 12.91
C GLU A 774 6.29 -20.80 13.46
N ALA A 775 5.20 -20.67 12.69
CA ALA A 775 3.86 -21.10 13.09
C ALA A 775 3.76 -22.62 13.35
N THR A 776 4.64 -23.40 12.71
CA THR A 776 4.76 -24.85 12.88
C THR A 776 5.64 -25.24 14.08
N LYS A 777 6.56 -24.37 14.50
CA LYS A 777 7.66 -24.69 15.42
C LYS A 777 7.58 -23.96 16.76
N LEU A 778 7.33 -22.65 16.71
CA LEU A 778 7.08 -21.77 17.85
C LEU A 778 5.59 -21.66 18.20
N GLY A 779 4.71 -22.11 17.30
CA GLY A 779 3.26 -22.17 17.50
C GLY A 779 2.50 -20.88 17.21
N TYR A 780 3.19 -19.79 16.83
CA TYR A 780 2.59 -18.47 16.57
C TYR A 780 1.75 -18.47 15.28
N LYS A 781 0.42 -18.47 15.41
CA LYS A 781 -0.53 -18.65 14.30
C LYS A 781 -1.49 -17.48 14.10
N ASN A 782 -1.78 -16.71 15.14
CA ASN A 782 -2.86 -15.73 15.15
C ASN A 782 -2.42 -14.44 15.85
N GLY A 783 -2.08 -13.40 15.08
CA GLY A 783 -1.60 -12.14 15.64
C GLY A 783 -1.04 -11.19 14.58
N ILE A 784 -0.06 -10.37 14.98
CA ILE A 784 0.61 -9.38 14.12
C ILE A 784 2.11 -9.67 14.11
N TYR A 785 2.69 -9.70 12.92
CA TYR A 785 4.07 -10.06 12.69
C TYR A 785 4.78 -8.94 11.95
N ALA A 786 5.76 -8.35 12.63
CA ALA A 786 6.55 -7.25 12.11
C ALA A 786 8.01 -7.42 12.54
N GLY A 787 8.90 -6.82 11.77
CA GLY A 787 10.34 -6.87 12.02
C GLY A 787 11.08 -5.90 11.13
N ASP A 788 12.36 -5.75 11.40
CA ASP A 788 13.25 -4.88 10.66
C ASP A 788 14.19 -5.73 9.76
N LEU A 789 14.46 -5.27 8.54
CA LEU A 789 15.17 -5.99 7.47
C LEU A 789 16.07 -5.02 6.68
N PHE A 790 17.33 -5.40 6.45
CA PHE A 790 18.25 -4.66 5.59
C PHE A 790 18.28 -5.19 4.17
N VAL A 791 18.40 -4.29 3.18
CA VAL A 791 18.77 -4.62 1.79
C VAL A 791 20.25 -4.26 1.57
N MET A 792 21.05 -5.26 1.22
CA MET A 792 22.49 -5.15 1.00
C MET A 792 22.84 -4.52 -0.36
N LYS A 793 24.12 -4.19 -0.56
CA LYS A 793 24.66 -3.56 -1.79
C LYS A 793 24.60 -4.45 -3.05
N ASP A 794 24.49 -5.76 -2.87
CA ASP A 794 24.25 -6.75 -3.93
C ASP A 794 22.75 -7.07 -4.12
N ASN A 795 21.88 -6.39 -3.38
CA ASN A 795 20.43 -6.58 -3.29
C ASN A 795 19.98 -7.87 -2.59
N GLN A 796 20.84 -8.54 -1.81
CA GLN A 796 20.38 -9.55 -0.86
C GLN A 796 19.59 -8.92 0.30
N HIS A 797 18.63 -9.66 0.85
CA HIS A 797 17.86 -9.28 2.03
C HIS A 797 18.42 -9.97 3.28
N LYS A 798 18.50 -9.24 4.38
CA LYS A 798 18.91 -9.75 5.70
C LYS A 798 17.94 -9.32 6.77
N GLN A 799 17.18 -10.28 7.29
CA GLN A 799 16.32 -10.09 8.45
C GLN A 799 17.18 -9.70 9.66
N ARG A 800 16.86 -8.56 10.28
CA ARG A 800 17.69 -7.89 11.29
C ARG A 800 17.10 -8.04 12.68
N ASP A 801 15.82 -7.76 12.90
CA ASP A 801 15.23 -7.83 14.24
C ASP A 801 13.75 -8.20 14.23
N TRP A 802 13.30 -8.89 15.28
CA TRP A 802 11.91 -9.32 15.43
C TRP A 802 11.15 -8.36 16.33
N ASN A 803 10.05 -7.83 15.80
CA ASN A 803 9.21 -6.84 16.45
C ASN A 803 7.75 -7.30 16.43
N ILE A 804 7.52 -8.55 16.84
CA ILE A 804 6.22 -9.24 16.72
C ILE A 804 5.24 -8.68 17.76
N ARG A 805 4.60 -7.57 17.37
CA ARG A 805 3.65 -6.74 18.11
C ARG A 805 3.17 -5.63 17.17
N ARG A 806 2.21 -4.83 17.60
CA ARG A 806 1.99 -3.51 16.99
C ARG A 806 3.26 -2.68 17.19
N GLY A 807 3.72 -2.02 16.13
CA GLY A 807 4.88 -1.12 16.19
C GLY A 807 4.45 0.32 16.44
N GLY A 808 5.41 1.20 16.76
CA GLY A 808 5.21 2.66 16.77
C GLY A 808 5.07 3.27 15.37
N ARG A 809 4.38 2.55 14.48
CA ARG A 809 4.37 2.65 13.01
C ARG A 809 2.98 2.29 12.45
N SER A 810 2.03 1.96 13.33
CA SER A 810 0.70 1.44 12.97
C SER A 810 -0.19 2.55 12.42
N SER A 811 -0.02 3.79 12.92
CA SER A 811 -0.66 4.98 12.35
C SER A 811 -0.23 5.32 10.91
N PRO A 812 1.07 5.47 10.58
CA PRO A 812 1.50 5.68 9.19
C PRO A 812 1.02 4.59 8.24
N GLU A 813 1.12 3.31 8.62
CA GLU A 813 0.55 2.19 7.86
C GLU A 813 -0.94 2.41 7.56
N SER A 814 -1.71 2.84 8.56
CA SER A 814 -3.16 3.01 8.41
C SER A 814 -3.55 4.24 7.58
N LEU A 815 -2.65 5.22 7.42
CA LEU A 815 -2.89 6.38 6.55
C LEU A 815 -2.64 6.12 5.06
N THR A 816 -1.78 5.15 4.71
CA THR A 816 -1.55 4.84 3.29
C THR A 816 -2.75 4.18 2.61
N ILE A 817 -3.71 3.67 3.40
CA ILE A 817 -5.00 3.15 2.94
C ILE A 817 -5.80 4.21 2.16
N PHE A 818 -5.56 5.50 2.43
CA PHE A 818 -6.18 6.61 1.69
C PHE A 818 -5.45 6.99 0.38
N GLY A 819 -4.51 6.16 -0.09
CA GLY A 819 -3.71 6.42 -1.29
C GLY A 819 -2.65 7.52 -1.11
N ILE A 820 -2.21 7.76 0.14
CA ILE A 820 -1.33 8.86 0.49
C ILE A 820 0.03 8.32 0.96
N PRO A 821 1.15 8.58 0.25
CA PRO A 821 2.48 8.40 0.81
C PRO A 821 2.68 9.39 1.96
N ASN A 822 3.10 8.89 3.12
CA ASN A 822 3.34 9.68 4.33
C ASN A 822 4.80 9.56 4.78
N TYR A 823 5.36 10.70 5.14
CA TYR A 823 6.59 10.82 5.91
C TYR A 823 6.23 11.04 7.39
N GLU A 824 6.80 10.25 8.28
CA GLU A 824 6.73 10.42 9.73
C GLU A 824 8.02 11.05 10.25
N THR A 825 7.92 12.05 11.12
CA THR A 825 9.04 12.45 11.96
C THR A 825 8.59 13.05 13.30
N ARG A 826 9.55 13.18 14.22
CA ARG A 826 9.36 13.79 15.54
C ARG A 826 10.06 15.14 15.61
N VAL A 827 9.30 16.18 15.97
CA VAL A 827 9.80 17.50 16.35
C VAL A 827 9.65 17.70 17.85
N THR A 828 10.75 18.06 18.53
CA THR A 828 10.75 18.53 19.91
C THR A 828 11.30 19.96 19.93
N LEU A 829 10.65 20.85 20.66
CA LEU A 829 11.06 22.24 20.88
C LEU A 829 11.07 22.54 22.38
N GLN A 830 12.01 23.37 22.82
CA GLN A 830 12.08 23.85 24.20
C GLN A 830 11.35 25.19 24.33
N MET A 831 10.59 25.44 25.39
CA MET A 831 9.99 26.77 25.60
C MET A 831 11.05 27.83 25.95
N SER A 832 12.23 27.41 26.39
CA SER A 832 13.41 28.27 26.53
C SER A 832 13.95 28.77 25.17
N ASP A 833 13.73 28.06 24.05
CA ASP A 833 14.03 28.56 22.68
C ASP A 833 13.24 29.83 22.33
N PHE A 834 12.15 30.08 23.05
CA PHE A 834 11.22 31.19 22.87
C PHE A 834 11.22 32.18 24.06
N GLY A 835 12.01 31.92 25.10
CA GLY A 835 12.08 32.75 26.32
C GLY A 835 10.87 32.60 27.26
N LEU A 836 10.16 31.47 27.21
CA LEU A 836 8.89 31.24 27.92
C LEU A 836 8.94 30.07 28.91
N ASP A 837 10.12 29.54 29.20
CA ASP A 837 10.31 28.41 30.11
C ASP A 837 9.81 28.71 31.53
N GLY A 838 9.00 27.81 32.09
CA GLY A 838 8.38 27.94 33.40
C GLY A 838 7.20 28.93 33.46
N THR A 839 6.98 29.75 32.44
CA THR A 839 6.04 30.90 32.49
C THR A 839 4.56 30.56 32.36
N MET A 840 4.24 29.34 31.92
CA MET A 840 2.88 28.88 31.61
C MET A 840 2.44 27.73 32.53
N ASP A 841 1.14 27.51 32.66
CA ASP A 841 0.57 26.28 33.22
C ASP A 841 0.28 25.21 32.15
N ASN A 842 0.00 23.97 32.57
CA ASN A 842 -0.27 22.86 31.65
C ASN A 842 -1.50 23.10 30.75
N ILE A 843 -2.48 23.90 31.17
CA ILE A 843 -3.69 24.23 30.42
C ILE A 843 -3.35 25.24 29.32
N GLU A 844 -2.57 26.26 29.66
CA GLU A 844 -2.05 27.24 28.70
C GLU A 844 -1.17 26.58 27.63
N LEU A 845 -0.26 25.71 28.06
CA LEU A 845 0.56 24.88 27.18
C LEU A 845 -0.29 23.96 26.30
N PHE A 846 -1.29 23.28 26.84
CA PHE A 846 -2.23 22.44 26.07
C PHE A 846 -3.06 23.26 25.06
N ARG A 847 -3.52 24.46 25.43
CA ARG A 847 -4.27 25.37 24.53
C ARG A 847 -3.38 25.88 23.40
N ILE A 848 -2.12 26.21 23.69
CA ILE A 848 -1.13 26.61 22.68
C ILE A 848 -0.81 25.43 21.76
N TYR A 849 -0.54 24.24 22.31
CA TYR A 849 -0.32 23.00 21.56
C TYR A 849 -1.49 22.67 20.61
N THR A 850 -2.73 22.80 21.10
CA THR A 850 -3.95 22.57 20.30
C THR A 850 -4.05 23.56 19.13
N LYS A 851 -3.78 24.86 19.35
CA LYS A 851 -3.73 25.87 18.27
C LYS A 851 -2.63 25.57 17.25
N ILE A 852 -1.47 25.08 17.69
CA ILE A 852 -0.37 24.68 16.80
C ILE A 852 -0.79 23.48 15.94
N CYS A 853 -1.38 22.45 16.54
CA CYS A 853 -1.89 21.28 15.81
C CYS A 853 -2.97 21.66 14.80
N GLU A 854 -3.92 22.52 15.19
CA GLU A 854 -4.94 23.06 14.29
C GLU A 854 -4.31 23.76 13.08
N ARG A 855 -3.33 24.64 13.34
CA ARG A 855 -2.68 25.43 12.29
C ARG A 855 -1.81 24.59 11.36
N LEU A 856 -1.04 23.63 11.90
CA LEU A 856 -0.23 22.70 11.10
C LEU A 856 -1.11 21.83 10.19
N SER A 857 -2.27 21.40 10.69
CA SER A 857 -3.22 20.62 9.89
C SER A 857 -3.92 21.46 8.82
N GLN A 858 -4.34 22.68 9.14
CA GLN A 858 -5.00 23.60 8.20
C GLN A 858 -4.06 24.12 7.09
N ASP A 859 -2.83 24.53 7.43
CA ASP A 859 -1.93 25.21 6.48
C ASP A 859 -1.05 24.25 5.68
N TYR A 860 -0.71 23.08 6.24
CA TYR A 860 0.26 22.15 5.64
C TYR A 860 -0.27 20.72 5.45
N GLY A 861 -1.55 20.46 5.76
CA GLY A 861 -2.15 19.13 5.62
C GLY A 861 -1.55 18.07 6.54
N MET A 862 -0.89 18.48 7.63
CA MET A 862 -0.27 17.57 8.59
C MET A 862 -1.31 16.86 9.46
N TYR A 863 -1.03 15.59 9.78
CA TYR A 863 -1.72 14.83 10.81
C TYR A 863 -0.80 14.72 12.03
N ILE A 864 -1.26 15.14 13.20
CA ILE A 864 -0.47 15.17 14.44
C ILE A 864 -1.00 14.10 15.39
N LEU A 865 -0.18 13.10 15.68
CA LEU A 865 -0.47 12.07 16.68
C LEU A 865 -0.31 12.69 18.07
N SER A 866 -1.39 12.75 18.85
CA SER A 866 -1.46 13.56 20.06
C SER A 866 -2.39 12.99 21.14
N SER A 867 -1.79 12.19 22.03
CA SER A 867 -2.33 12.01 23.38
C SER A 867 -2.57 13.37 24.05
N ALA A 868 -3.64 13.53 24.85
CA ALA A 868 -3.85 14.78 25.61
C ALA A 868 -2.71 15.12 26.58
N TYR A 869 -1.83 14.17 26.91
CA TYR A 869 -0.47 14.49 27.35
C TYR A 869 0.46 14.64 26.14
N GLY A 870 0.31 15.74 25.41
CA GLY A 870 1.01 16.04 24.15
C GLY A 870 2.42 16.59 24.36
N TYR A 871 3.13 16.12 25.40
CA TYR A 871 4.41 16.67 25.87
C TYR A 871 4.40 18.21 25.92
N CYS A 872 3.39 18.78 26.56
CA CYS A 872 3.24 20.21 26.80
C CYS A 872 3.24 20.45 28.32
N GLY A 873 4.44 20.46 28.91
CA GLY A 873 4.62 20.55 30.36
C GLY A 873 6.05 20.30 30.82
N LYS A 874 6.26 20.42 32.13
CA LYS A 874 7.56 20.55 32.80
C LYS A 874 8.27 19.19 32.90
N ASP A 875 9.30 18.99 32.08
CA ASP A 875 10.35 17.99 32.34
C ASP A 875 11.16 18.52 33.55
N ASN A 876 11.19 17.76 34.64
CA ASN A 876 11.77 18.21 35.92
C ASN A 876 13.23 18.66 35.79
N ASP A 877 13.95 18.11 34.81
CA ASP A 877 15.37 18.38 34.58
C ASP A 877 15.64 19.27 33.34
N LYS A 878 14.61 19.65 32.56
CA LYS A 878 14.79 20.38 31.28
C LYS A 878 13.83 21.54 31.00
N GLY A 879 12.80 21.75 31.82
CA GLY A 879 11.84 22.84 31.65
C GLY A 879 10.61 22.47 30.82
N ASP A 880 9.86 23.47 30.38
CA ASP A 880 8.68 23.32 29.53
C ASP A 880 9.07 22.96 28.08
N ILE A 881 8.48 21.90 27.54
CA ILE A 881 8.67 21.46 26.15
C ILE A 881 7.38 21.47 25.34
N LEU A 882 7.51 21.37 24.01
CA LEU A 882 6.47 20.97 23.07
C LEU A 882 7.02 19.87 22.16
N LYS A 883 6.34 18.71 22.05
CA LYS A 883 6.76 17.62 21.15
C LYS A 883 5.59 17.08 20.31
N PHE A 884 5.87 16.89 19.03
CA PHE A 884 4.93 16.50 18.00
C PHE A 884 5.48 15.27 17.27
N ASN A 885 4.69 14.18 17.22
CA ASN A 885 4.91 13.12 16.23
C ASN A 885 4.00 13.47 15.04
N ILE A 886 4.59 13.70 13.87
CA ILE A 886 3.93 14.32 12.71
C ILE A 886 3.98 13.38 11.52
N LEU A 887 2.81 13.14 10.94
CA LEU A 887 2.62 12.51 9.63
C LEU A 887 2.32 13.61 8.61
N VAL A 888 3.10 13.66 7.54
CA VAL A 888 2.95 14.65 6.46
C VAL A 888 3.17 14.00 5.10
N HIS A 889 2.32 14.35 4.13
CA HIS A 889 2.46 13.88 2.77
C HIS A 889 3.63 14.60 2.06
N PRO A 890 4.66 13.91 1.52
CA PRO A 890 5.87 14.54 0.98
C PRO A 890 5.66 15.60 -0.11
N LYS A 891 4.50 15.65 -0.78
CA LYS A 891 4.18 16.71 -1.75
C LYS A 891 4.06 18.11 -1.14
N PHE A 892 3.91 18.23 0.18
CA PHE A 892 3.93 19.49 0.91
C PHE A 892 5.33 19.90 1.38
N LEU A 893 6.32 19.00 1.26
CA LEU A 893 7.72 19.24 1.60
C LEU A 893 8.46 19.71 0.33
N THR A 894 8.22 20.97 -0.03
CA THR A 894 8.76 21.57 -1.26
C THR A 894 9.75 22.71 -0.99
N TYR A 895 10.68 22.92 -1.92
CA TYR A 895 11.49 24.14 -2.03
C TYR A 895 11.17 24.88 -3.33
N ILE A 896 11.36 26.20 -3.32
CA ILE A 896 11.28 27.03 -4.52
C ILE A 896 12.70 27.20 -5.06
N ASP A 897 12.90 26.98 -6.36
CA ASP A 897 14.20 27.16 -7.01
C ASP A 897 14.48 28.62 -7.40
N GLN A 898 15.66 28.87 -7.97
CA GLN A 898 16.09 30.18 -8.47
C GLN A 898 15.23 30.73 -9.64
N HIS A 899 14.31 29.93 -10.19
CA HIS A 899 13.39 30.28 -11.27
C HIS A 899 11.95 30.44 -10.79
N GLY A 900 11.68 30.28 -9.49
CA GLY A 900 10.34 30.35 -8.91
C GLY A 900 9.51 29.08 -9.04
N GLN A 901 10.09 27.96 -9.48
CA GLN A 901 9.40 26.68 -9.58
C GLN A 901 9.45 25.93 -8.25
N SER A 902 8.33 25.29 -7.87
CA SER A 902 8.24 24.48 -6.66
C SER A 902 8.60 23.03 -6.97
N HIS A 903 9.59 22.49 -6.25
CA HIS A 903 10.10 21.13 -6.39
C HIS A 903 9.99 20.39 -5.06
N MET A 904 9.70 19.09 -5.08
CA MET A 904 9.78 18.24 -3.89
C MET A 904 11.21 18.22 -3.33
N LEU A 905 11.33 18.24 -2.01
CA LEU A 905 12.61 18.10 -1.33
C LEU A 905 13.22 16.69 -1.54
N PRO A 906 14.56 16.58 -1.60
CA PRO A 906 15.24 15.33 -1.35
C PRO A 906 14.98 14.87 0.08
N LYS A 907 14.72 13.57 0.29
CA LYS A 907 14.23 13.01 1.57
C LYS A 907 15.05 13.40 2.80
N ASN A 908 16.39 13.49 2.69
CA ASN A 908 17.26 13.93 3.79
C ASN A 908 17.08 15.40 4.22
N LYS A 909 16.19 16.16 3.57
CA LYS A 909 15.77 17.51 3.98
C LYS A 909 14.35 17.54 4.56
N ASP A 910 13.59 16.44 4.49
CA ASP A 910 12.21 16.36 4.97
C ASP A 910 12.13 16.74 6.46
N ARG A 911 13.00 16.14 7.29
CA ARG A 911 13.08 16.40 8.74
C ARG A 911 13.34 17.84 9.09
N ALA A 912 14.33 18.43 8.42
CA ALA A 912 14.71 19.82 8.61
C ALA A 912 13.55 20.76 8.22
N LYS A 913 12.81 20.43 7.14
CA LYS A 913 11.65 21.22 6.72
C LYS A 913 10.46 21.09 7.67
N VAL A 914 10.15 19.90 8.17
CA VAL A 914 9.09 19.75 9.18
C VAL A 914 9.45 20.50 10.46
N PHE A 915 10.71 20.43 10.93
CA PHE A 915 11.17 21.22 12.07
C PHE A 915 11.03 22.73 11.85
N GLU A 916 11.42 23.23 10.67
CA GLU A 916 11.24 24.62 10.26
C GLU A 916 9.77 25.04 10.34
N LEU A 917 8.87 24.31 9.67
CA LEU A 917 7.43 24.62 9.61
C LEU A 917 6.76 24.62 11.00
N VAL A 918 7.14 23.70 11.88
CA VAL A 918 6.64 23.65 13.27
C VAL A 918 7.16 24.83 14.07
N ARG A 919 8.47 25.11 14.04
CA ARG A 919 9.07 26.25 14.77
C ARG A 919 8.47 27.58 14.32
N ASP A 920 8.26 27.75 13.02
CA ASP A 920 7.63 28.94 12.44
C ASP A 920 6.16 29.09 12.88
N THR A 921 5.43 27.98 12.99
CA THR A 921 4.03 27.98 13.44
C THR A 921 3.92 28.32 14.92
N VAL A 922 4.82 27.77 15.75
CA VAL A 922 4.96 28.13 17.18
C VAL A 922 5.24 29.63 17.32
N MET A 923 6.25 30.16 16.62
CA MET A 923 6.58 31.59 16.62
C MET A 923 5.38 32.49 16.29
N LYS A 924 4.64 32.17 15.21
CA LYS A 924 3.47 32.94 14.75
C LYS A 924 2.29 32.90 15.73
N ILE A 925 2.16 31.84 16.51
CA ILE A 925 1.09 31.70 17.52
C ILE A 925 1.47 32.40 18.83
N LEU A 926 2.72 32.27 19.29
CA LEU A 926 3.22 32.96 20.46
C LEU A 926 3.22 34.49 20.26
N GLN A 927 3.69 34.98 19.11
CA GLN A 927 3.63 36.41 18.77
C GLN A 927 2.21 36.99 18.81
N LYS A 928 1.18 36.20 18.45
CA LYS A 928 -0.23 36.59 18.52
C LYS A 928 -0.89 36.41 19.90
N THR A 929 -0.15 35.84 20.86
CA THR A 929 -0.63 35.58 22.22
C THR A 929 0.01 36.54 23.24
N HIS A 930 1.13 37.16 22.89
CA HIS A 930 1.85 38.15 23.71
C HIS A 930 1.84 39.59 23.14
N ALA A 931 0.98 39.86 22.15
CA ALA A 931 0.77 41.18 21.54
C ALA A 931 -0.71 41.58 21.60
#